data_AF-A0A2H1V005-F1
#
_entry.id   AF-A0A2H1V005-F1
#
_cell.length_a   1.000
_cell.length_b   1.000
_cell.length_c   1.000
_cell.angle_alpha   90.00
_cell.angle_beta   90.00
_cell.angle_gamma   90.00
#
_symmetry.space_group_name_H-M   'P 1'
#
loop_
_entity.id
_entity.type
_entity.pdbx_description
1 polymer ?
#
loop_
_entity_poly.entity_id
_entity_poly.type
_entity_poly.pdbx_seq_one_letter_code
_entity_poly.pdbx_strand_id
1 'polypeptide(L)'
;MCLKMLRLLFLVAMAVVTAKVQDDPAANQIVIFKEKSKGPIATMTTAAGAPIEQKEATVTLNERLIFNEYFMDTMTHLVRERIPERLVHAKAGGAFGYFEVTHDITDICKAKLFSKVGKKTPIAARFSPVVVERGGIDTSRDARGFALKFYTEDGNFDIVGFNTPMYVYKDPLLFPTFVRAQKRNPATNLLDPNMLWDFLTLRPESLHMFLLVFGDRGIPDGYRHMPGFGIHTFQVVNKHGDSHFIRFHFRPDAGIKNLRSEEARKLAGTDPDYATRDLYRAIGEGHYPSWTASIQVLSEEDVKEADFDVFDVTRVLPLDKYPLRPLGRFVLNKNPVNYFAEIEQLAYSPANLVPGILGGPDKVFEARRLAYRDAQYYRLGSNFFNIPVNCPLQNKAFPYNRDGVPPVKDNQKDIPNYYPNSFHGPVPYKEKDRVELIEVHQDQPDNFEQARELYINEMEPEERQRLVENILYSLGPATKFLQDRAVKMFGRIHSDLSDRIYQGLQANRTKNPYEIDLDDNPAADQLVLFKNRTEGPIAIMTTAAGAPIEYQSTITLNKRLLFNEFLMDSLTHVVRERIPERLVHAKAAGAFGYFEVTHDISDICRAKLFKKGEKTPIAARFSLVISERGGSDTQRDVRGFALKFYTKDGNFDIVGFNTPMYAYKDPILFPTFVRSQKRNPATDLHDPNMLWDYITINPESFHMFLLYFSDRGIPDGYRHMPGFGIHTYQVVNNRSENHFIRFHFLPDAGIKNILSEEARRIAGFDTDYSTRDLYNAIETGNFPSWTASIQVLTESDVKNAGFDVFDVTKVLPQDKYPLKPLGRFVLNRNPVNYFAEIEQLAFSPANLVDGILGGPDKVFEARRLAYRDAQYHRLGGNFLRIPVNCPMRHRAYPYNRDGMPPLNDNLGDIPNYYPNSFNGPVPYVDNNVGELIEIYQDEPNNFDQSRELYVNELDAEEKKRLVENIVYSLKNAAGFLQKRAIKMFKRIHQDLSERVLGRQD
;
A
#
# COMPACT_ATOMS: atom_id res chain seq x y z
N MET A 1 -2.21 -53.68 5.95
CA MET A 1 -2.09 -53.06 7.29
C MET A 1 -1.33 -51.73 7.25
N CYS A 2 -0.23 -51.64 6.48
CA CYS A 2 0.59 -50.42 6.35
C CYS A 2 -0.17 -49.17 5.84
N LEU A 3 -1.08 -49.33 4.85
CA LEU A 3 -1.88 -48.22 4.30
C LEU A 3 -2.89 -47.61 5.31
N LYS A 4 -3.44 -48.42 6.23
CA LYS A 4 -4.33 -47.94 7.31
C LYS A 4 -3.55 -47.18 8.39
N MET A 5 -2.30 -47.56 8.65
CA MET A 5 -1.41 -46.86 9.58
C MET A 5 -0.93 -45.53 9.00
N LEU A 6 -0.59 -45.48 7.70
CA LEU A 6 -0.26 -44.23 6.99
C LEU A 6 -1.47 -43.27 6.98
N ARG A 7 -2.69 -43.78 6.76
CA ARG A 7 -3.95 -43.03 6.86
C ARG A 7 -4.18 -42.46 8.26
N LEU A 8 -3.94 -43.25 9.31
CA LEU A 8 -4.08 -42.78 10.69
C LEU A 8 -3.03 -41.72 11.02
N LEU A 9 -1.78 -41.90 10.59
CA LEU A 9 -0.71 -40.91 10.76
C LEU A 9 -1.00 -39.61 10.00
N PHE A 10 -1.56 -39.68 8.79
CA PHE A 10 -1.92 -38.49 8.01
C PHE A 10 -3.15 -37.76 8.57
N LEU A 11 -4.17 -38.50 9.03
CA LEU A 11 -5.33 -37.95 9.74
C LEU A 11 -4.95 -37.35 11.09
N VAL A 12 -4.02 -37.97 11.82
CA VAL A 12 -3.48 -37.43 13.08
C VAL A 12 -2.61 -36.21 12.79
N ALA A 13 -1.80 -36.21 11.73
CA ALA A 13 -1.01 -35.04 11.33
C ALA A 13 -1.90 -33.86 10.89
N MET A 14 -2.95 -34.11 10.10
CA MET A 14 -3.95 -33.08 9.78
C MET A 14 -4.70 -32.64 11.04
N ALA A 15 -5.09 -33.55 11.94
CA ALA A 15 -5.75 -33.21 13.20
C ALA A 15 -4.87 -32.35 14.11
N VAL A 16 -3.57 -32.64 14.19
CA VAL A 16 -2.57 -31.88 14.98
C VAL A 16 -2.27 -30.51 14.33
N VAL A 17 -2.24 -30.43 13.00
CA VAL A 17 -2.11 -29.15 12.27
C VAL A 17 -3.38 -28.30 12.40
N THR A 18 -4.58 -28.91 12.28
CA THR A 18 -5.86 -28.21 12.51
C THR A 18 -6.02 -27.77 13.96
N ALA A 19 -5.53 -28.56 14.93
CA ALA A 19 -5.53 -28.17 16.34
C ALA A 19 -4.59 -26.99 16.63
N LYS A 20 -3.39 -26.97 16.02
CA LYS A 20 -2.45 -25.83 16.17
C LYS A 20 -2.92 -24.53 15.51
N VAL A 21 -3.67 -24.61 14.41
CA VAL A 21 -4.29 -23.43 13.77
C VAL A 21 -5.53 -22.97 14.55
N GLN A 22 -6.16 -23.84 15.33
CA GLN A 22 -7.28 -23.50 16.21
C GLN A 22 -6.91 -22.54 17.36
N ASP A 23 -5.62 -22.40 17.67
CA ASP A 23 -5.12 -21.60 18.78
C ASP A 23 -4.47 -20.25 18.37
N ASP A 24 -4.31 -19.94 17.07
CA ASP A 24 -3.80 -18.61 16.66
C ASP A 24 -4.92 -17.55 16.79
N PRO A 25 -4.84 -16.60 17.74
CA PRO A 25 -5.88 -15.60 17.95
C PRO A 25 -6.00 -14.61 16.78
N ALA A 26 -4.94 -14.47 15.95
CA ALA A 26 -4.99 -13.61 14.78
C ALA A 26 -5.74 -14.29 13.63
N ALA A 27 -5.48 -15.57 13.37
CA ALA A 27 -6.19 -16.34 12.35
C ALA A 27 -7.66 -16.62 12.73
N ASN A 28 -7.96 -16.71 14.02
CA ASN A 28 -9.30 -17.03 14.52
C ASN A 28 -10.12 -15.82 14.98
N GLN A 29 -9.71 -14.59 14.64
CA GLN A 29 -10.36 -13.40 15.19
C GLN A 29 -11.88 -13.38 14.98
N ILE A 30 -12.36 -13.72 13.78
CA ILE A 30 -13.81 -13.76 13.49
C ILE A 30 -14.52 -14.96 14.15
N VAL A 31 -13.81 -16.06 14.36
CA VAL A 31 -14.32 -17.22 15.11
C VAL A 31 -14.50 -16.86 16.58
N ILE A 32 -13.51 -16.21 17.18
CA ILE A 32 -13.55 -15.68 18.55
C ILE A 32 -14.69 -14.66 18.69
N PHE A 33 -14.90 -13.79 17.69
CA PHE A 33 -16.05 -12.88 17.68
C PHE A 33 -17.38 -13.64 17.73
N LYS A 34 -17.54 -14.67 16.88
CA LYS A 34 -18.74 -15.51 16.85
C LYS A 34 -18.97 -16.24 18.18
N GLU A 35 -17.93 -16.75 18.82
CA GLU A 35 -18.03 -17.45 20.11
C GLU A 35 -18.39 -16.51 21.27
N LYS A 36 -17.92 -15.26 21.22
CA LYS A 36 -18.22 -14.23 22.23
C LYS A 36 -19.60 -13.59 22.05
N SER A 37 -20.25 -13.77 20.90
CA SER A 37 -21.51 -13.11 20.55
C SER A 37 -22.65 -14.12 20.44
N LYS A 38 -23.90 -13.72 20.74
CA LYS A 38 -25.09 -14.55 20.53
C LYS A 38 -26.03 -13.92 19.49
N GLY A 39 -26.22 -14.61 18.36
CA GLY A 39 -27.19 -14.21 17.33
C GLY A 39 -26.77 -12.97 16.52
N PRO A 40 -27.69 -12.38 15.73
CA PRO A 40 -27.45 -11.06 15.16
C PRO A 40 -27.31 -10.05 16.30
N ILE A 41 -26.19 -9.31 16.32
CA ILE A 41 -25.89 -8.35 17.38
C ILE A 41 -26.69 -7.04 17.26
N ALA A 42 -27.26 -6.77 16.08
CA ALA A 42 -28.07 -5.60 15.76
C ALA A 42 -28.85 -5.80 14.45
N THR A 43 -29.83 -4.94 14.20
CA THR A 43 -30.47 -4.75 12.89
C THR A 43 -29.55 -3.94 11.98
N MET A 44 -29.47 -4.29 10.69
CA MET A 44 -28.70 -3.54 9.71
C MET A 44 -29.36 -2.18 9.43
N THR A 45 -28.56 -1.12 9.29
CA THR A 45 -29.03 0.24 9.03
C THR A 45 -28.24 0.91 7.91
N THR A 46 -28.79 1.98 7.32
CA THR A 46 -27.97 2.98 6.61
C THR A 46 -27.04 3.69 7.60
N ALA A 47 -26.05 4.43 7.09
CA ALA A 47 -25.19 5.29 7.90
C ALA A 47 -25.96 6.37 8.67
N ALA A 48 -27.14 6.77 8.18
CA ALA A 48 -28.05 7.69 8.87
C ALA A 48 -28.90 7.02 9.97
N GLY A 49 -28.84 5.70 10.11
CA GLY A 49 -29.50 4.93 11.18
C GLY A 49 -30.89 4.38 10.81
N ALA A 50 -31.35 4.53 9.55
CA ALA A 50 -32.61 3.94 9.11
C ALA A 50 -32.47 2.41 8.97
N PRO A 51 -33.41 1.60 9.49
CA PRO A 51 -33.35 0.15 9.35
C PRO A 51 -33.52 -0.27 7.87
N ILE A 52 -32.80 -1.30 7.44
CA ILE A 52 -32.85 -1.80 6.06
C ILE A 52 -33.84 -2.96 5.94
N GLU A 53 -34.73 -2.88 4.95
CA GLU A 53 -35.60 -4.00 4.60
C GLU A 53 -34.80 -5.15 3.96
N GLN A 54 -35.17 -6.39 4.28
CA GLN A 54 -34.46 -7.57 3.77
C GLN A 54 -34.34 -7.58 2.24
N LYS A 55 -35.36 -7.11 1.52
CA LYS A 55 -35.35 -7.06 0.05
C LYS A 55 -34.24 -6.16 -0.48
N GLU A 56 -34.08 -4.96 0.07
CA GLU A 56 -33.05 -3.99 -0.33
C GLU A 56 -31.62 -4.50 -0.09
N ALA A 57 -31.47 -5.33 0.94
CA ALA A 57 -30.21 -5.91 1.35
C ALA A 57 -29.78 -7.16 0.55
N THR A 58 -30.70 -7.80 -0.17
CA THR A 58 -30.49 -9.16 -0.69
C THR A 58 -30.50 -9.24 -2.21
N VAL A 59 -31.22 -8.38 -2.92
CA VAL A 59 -31.31 -8.42 -4.38
C VAL A 59 -31.58 -7.04 -4.98
N THR A 60 -30.89 -6.74 -6.09
CA THR A 60 -31.08 -5.52 -6.90
C THR A 60 -31.35 -5.81 -8.38
N LEU A 61 -31.35 -7.09 -8.79
CA LEU A 61 -31.47 -7.51 -10.19
C LEU A 61 -32.64 -6.88 -10.96
N ASN A 62 -33.79 -6.70 -10.30
CA ASN A 62 -35.01 -6.18 -10.92
C ASN A 62 -35.36 -4.75 -10.46
N GLU A 63 -34.41 -4.03 -9.88
CA GLU A 63 -34.62 -2.68 -9.33
C GLU A 63 -33.66 -1.67 -9.98
N ARG A 64 -34.03 -0.39 -9.93
CA ARG A 64 -33.13 0.69 -10.35
C ARG A 64 -32.18 1.00 -9.20
N LEU A 65 -30.86 0.85 -9.43
CA LEU A 65 -29.86 0.92 -8.35
C LEU A 65 -29.87 2.26 -7.60
N ILE A 66 -30.12 3.36 -8.31
CA ILE A 66 -30.13 4.71 -7.71
C ILE A 66 -31.22 4.90 -6.65
N PHE A 67 -32.28 4.09 -6.67
CA PHE A 67 -33.38 4.16 -5.69
C PHE A 67 -33.23 3.14 -4.56
N ASN A 68 -32.22 2.26 -4.60
CA ASN A 68 -31.89 1.40 -3.46
C ASN A 68 -30.93 2.17 -2.53
N GLU A 69 -31.47 2.72 -1.46
CA GLU A 69 -30.72 3.59 -0.53
C GLU A 69 -29.55 2.86 0.12
N TYR A 70 -29.74 1.60 0.51
CA TYR A 70 -28.69 0.78 1.12
C TYR A 70 -27.52 0.55 0.16
N PHE A 71 -27.80 0.21 -1.11
CA PHE A 71 -26.79 0.05 -2.15
C PHE A 71 -25.98 1.34 -2.35
N MET A 72 -26.66 2.49 -2.46
CA MET A 72 -25.99 3.78 -2.66
C MET A 72 -25.10 4.15 -1.47
N ASP A 73 -25.59 3.97 -0.24
CA ASP A 73 -24.84 4.25 1.00
C ASP A 73 -23.59 3.36 1.12
N THR A 74 -23.75 2.04 1.00
CA THR A 74 -22.63 1.09 1.14
C THR A 74 -21.59 1.24 0.03
N MET A 75 -22.03 1.50 -1.21
CA MET A 75 -21.15 1.63 -2.36
C MET A 75 -20.33 2.92 -2.28
N THR A 76 -20.97 4.06 -2.04
CA THR A 76 -20.26 5.35 -1.96
C THR A 76 -19.32 5.42 -0.75
N HIS A 77 -19.63 4.74 0.35
CA HIS A 77 -18.71 4.58 1.48
C HIS A 77 -17.50 3.69 1.11
N LEU A 78 -17.74 2.52 0.50
CA LEU A 78 -16.70 1.55 0.17
C LEU A 78 -15.57 2.18 -0.67
N VAL A 79 -15.90 2.93 -1.72
CA VAL A 79 -14.88 3.57 -2.59
C VAL A 79 -14.09 4.70 -1.91
N ARG A 80 -14.53 5.16 -0.73
CA ARG A 80 -13.89 6.21 0.08
C ARG A 80 -13.16 5.70 1.32
N GLU A 81 -13.11 4.38 1.55
CA GLU A 81 -12.48 3.81 2.75
C GLU A 81 -10.97 4.08 2.85
N ARG A 82 -10.28 4.40 1.74
CA ARG A 82 -8.83 4.68 1.76
C ARG A 82 -8.56 6.16 2.03
N ILE A 83 -7.71 6.39 3.02
CA ILE A 83 -7.00 7.65 3.28
C ILE A 83 -5.57 7.54 2.71
N PRO A 84 -4.83 8.65 2.51
CA PRO A 84 -3.41 8.57 2.19
C PRO A 84 -2.66 7.72 3.22
N GLU A 85 -1.78 6.82 2.77
CA GLU A 85 -0.85 6.13 3.67
C GLU A 85 0.19 7.13 4.22
N ARG A 86 0.94 6.73 5.25
CA ARG A 86 2.10 7.53 5.68
C ARG A 86 3.16 7.52 4.57
N LEU A 87 3.76 8.68 4.29
CA LEU A 87 4.84 8.82 3.30
C LEU A 87 5.98 7.82 3.55
N VAL A 88 6.38 7.71 4.81
CA VAL A 88 7.33 6.73 5.34
C VAL A 88 6.66 5.98 6.49
N HIS A 89 7.08 4.75 6.76
CA HIS A 89 6.48 3.91 7.80
C HIS A 89 5.01 3.55 7.56
N ALA A 90 4.64 3.29 6.30
CA ALA A 90 3.28 2.94 5.91
C ALA A 90 2.86 1.58 6.50
N LYS A 91 3.63 0.52 6.25
CA LYS A 91 3.44 -0.80 6.87
C LYS A 91 3.73 -0.75 8.38
N ALA A 92 2.86 -1.34 9.21
CA ALA A 92 3.09 -1.38 10.64
C ALA A 92 2.27 -2.43 11.39
N GLY A 93 2.81 -2.87 12.53
CA GLY A 93 2.07 -3.44 13.64
C GLY A 93 1.98 -2.45 14.81
N GLY A 94 0.97 -2.58 15.66
CA GLY A 94 0.85 -1.72 16.83
C GLY A 94 -0.02 -2.35 17.92
N ALA A 95 0.18 -1.87 19.15
CA ALA A 95 -0.49 -2.37 20.33
C ALA A 95 -0.51 -1.33 21.45
N PHE A 96 -1.28 -1.62 22.50
CA PHE A 96 -1.49 -0.76 23.65
C PHE A 96 -1.00 -1.43 24.93
N GLY A 97 -0.71 -0.60 25.93
CA GLY A 97 -0.36 -1.07 27.26
C GLY A 97 -0.03 0.05 28.21
N TYR A 98 1.03 -0.10 28.98
CA TYR A 98 1.46 0.91 29.95
C TYR A 98 2.98 1.00 30.05
N PHE A 99 3.45 2.20 30.40
CA PHE A 99 4.79 2.46 30.88
C PHE A 99 4.77 2.58 32.40
N GLU A 100 5.70 1.91 33.07
CA GLU A 100 5.88 1.88 34.52
C GLU A 100 7.24 2.47 34.88
N VAL A 101 7.25 3.49 35.73
CA VAL A 101 8.50 4.06 36.28
C VAL A 101 9.08 3.06 37.28
N THR A 102 10.34 2.68 37.11
CA THR A 102 11.02 1.74 38.02
C THR A 102 12.09 2.41 38.87
N HIS A 103 12.62 3.54 38.41
CA HIS A 103 13.67 4.30 39.09
C HIS A 103 13.34 5.79 39.10
N ASP A 104 13.73 6.46 40.17
CA ASP A 104 13.52 7.89 40.32
C ASP A 104 14.53 8.67 39.46
N ILE A 105 14.02 9.63 38.68
CA ILE A 105 14.79 10.58 37.88
C ILE A 105 14.34 12.03 38.12
N THR A 106 13.65 12.31 39.23
CA THR A 106 13.13 13.63 39.56
C THR A 106 14.22 14.66 39.89
N ASP A 107 15.44 14.20 40.14
CA ASP A 107 16.66 15.00 40.22
C ASP A 107 17.02 15.70 38.90
N ILE A 108 16.62 15.12 37.75
CA ILE A 108 16.95 15.66 36.41
C ILE A 108 15.73 16.10 35.61
N CYS A 109 14.53 15.55 35.87
CA CYS A 109 13.33 15.85 35.08
C CYS A 109 12.07 15.97 35.94
N LYS A 110 11.37 17.10 35.84
CA LYS A 110 10.12 17.38 36.56
C LYS A 110 8.86 16.82 35.90
N ALA A 111 8.99 16.16 34.75
CA ALA A 111 7.84 15.71 33.98
C ALA A 111 7.00 14.69 34.77
N LYS A 112 5.68 14.93 34.85
CA LYS A 112 4.80 14.14 35.71
C LYS A 112 4.79 12.66 35.39
N LEU A 113 5.05 12.25 34.14
CA LEU A 113 5.14 10.83 33.79
C LEU A 113 6.24 10.09 34.56
N PHE A 114 7.27 10.79 35.06
CA PHE A 114 8.40 10.23 35.81
C PHE A 114 8.35 10.53 37.31
N SER A 115 7.25 11.12 37.82
CA SER A 115 7.22 11.73 39.16
C SER A 115 7.33 10.76 40.34
N LYS A 116 7.11 9.45 40.13
CA LYS A 116 7.11 8.45 41.20
C LYS A 116 7.35 7.05 40.65
N VAL A 117 8.23 6.30 41.31
CA VAL A 117 8.40 4.84 41.08
C VAL A 117 7.07 4.10 41.29
N GLY A 118 6.75 3.19 40.38
CA GLY A 118 5.50 2.42 40.32
C GLY A 118 4.35 3.15 39.62
N LYS A 119 4.51 4.41 39.19
CA LYS A 119 3.50 5.11 38.40
C LYS A 119 3.35 4.43 37.04
N LYS A 120 2.10 4.14 36.66
CA LYS A 120 1.74 3.58 35.35
C LYS A 120 1.06 4.63 34.47
N THR A 121 1.59 4.81 33.27
CA THR A 121 1.05 5.72 32.25
C THR A 121 0.59 4.88 31.05
N PRO A 122 -0.67 5.00 30.60
CA PRO A 122 -1.12 4.30 29.40
C PRO A 122 -0.28 4.69 28.18
N ILE A 123 0.00 3.72 27.30
CA ILE A 123 0.77 3.97 26.08
C ILE A 123 0.12 3.34 24.84
N ALA A 124 0.45 3.90 23.68
CA ALA A 124 0.23 3.29 22.36
C ALA A 124 1.56 3.18 21.62
N ALA A 125 1.90 1.96 21.18
CA ALA A 125 3.13 1.65 20.46
C ALA A 125 2.83 1.28 19.00
N ARG A 126 3.65 1.77 18.07
CA ARG A 126 3.60 1.43 16.66
C ARG A 126 5.00 1.16 16.13
N PHE A 127 5.15 0.01 15.48
CA PHE A 127 6.40 -0.49 14.91
C PHE A 127 6.25 -0.67 13.40
N SER A 128 7.29 -0.39 12.63
CA SER A 128 7.18 -0.29 11.17
C SER A 128 8.52 -0.40 10.46
N PRO A 129 8.63 -1.03 9.29
CA PRO A 129 9.69 -0.69 8.33
C PRO A 129 9.56 0.78 7.89
N VAL A 130 10.57 1.35 7.23
CA VAL A 130 10.59 2.76 6.81
C VAL A 130 10.06 2.93 5.38
N VAL A 131 10.58 2.14 4.44
CA VAL A 131 10.49 2.42 3.00
C VAL A 131 9.21 1.85 2.38
N VAL A 132 8.86 0.62 2.76
CA VAL A 132 7.81 -0.17 2.11
C VAL A 132 6.42 0.42 2.30
N GLU A 133 5.59 0.27 1.27
CA GLU A 133 4.19 0.69 1.28
C GLU A 133 3.31 -0.25 2.12
N ARG A 134 2.03 0.10 2.31
CA ARG A 134 1.12 -0.65 3.21
C ARG A 134 1.03 -2.16 2.92
N GLY A 135 1.09 -2.55 1.65
CA GLY A 135 1.08 -3.96 1.21
C GLY A 135 2.45 -4.63 1.17
N GLY A 136 3.51 -3.93 1.56
CA GLY A 136 4.87 -4.46 1.58
C GLY A 136 5.14 -5.50 2.67
N ILE A 137 6.40 -5.96 2.73
CA ILE A 137 6.84 -7.08 3.58
C ILE A 137 7.45 -6.60 4.92
N ASP A 138 7.04 -7.23 6.02
CA ASP A 138 7.55 -6.94 7.38
C ASP A 138 9.05 -7.31 7.54
N THR A 139 9.53 -8.30 6.79
CA THR A 139 10.92 -8.82 6.84
C THR A 139 11.86 -8.16 5.84
N SER A 140 11.49 -6.99 5.29
CA SER A 140 12.39 -6.18 4.44
C SER A 140 13.65 -5.76 5.21
N ARG A 141 14.80 -5.71 4.52
CA ARG A 141 16.03 -5.13 5.09
C ARG A 141 15.90 -3.62 5.14
N ASP A 142 15.72 -3.10 6.34
CA ASP A 142 15.35 -1.70 6.56
C ASP A 142 15.64 -1.32 8.02
N ALA A 143 15.71 -0.03 8.32
CA ALA A 143 15.54 0.39 9.69
C ALA A 143 14.07 0.19 10.12
N ARG A 144 13.82 0.13 11.44
CA ARG A 144 12.47 0.01 11.98
C ARG A 144 12.13 1.25 12.79
N GLY A 145 11.00 1.86 12.50
CA GLY A 145 10.39 2.88 13.35
C GLY A 145 9.91 2.26 14.66
N PHE A 146 10.16 2.97 15.75
CA PHE A 146 9.80 2.60 17.12
C PHE A 146 9.12 3.81 17.77
N ALA A 147 7.79 3.91 17.63
CA ALA A 147 7.03 5.06 18.10
C ALA A 147 6.22 4.72 19.34
N LEU A 148 6.37 5.53 20.39
CA LEU A 148 5.62 5.43 21.64
C LEU A 148 4.87 6.74 21.91
N LYS A 149 3.59 6.63 22.27
CA LYS A 149 2.74 7.73 22.73
C LYS A 149 2.38 7.46 24.18
N PHE A 150 2.68 8.40 25.06
CA PHE A 150 2.37 8.37 26.47
C PHE A 150 1.19 9.31 26.74
N TYR A 151 0.08 8.75 27.22
CA TYR A 151 -1.09 9.54 27.59
C TYR A 151 -0.91 10.05 29.02
N THR A 152 -0.27 11.22 29.18
CA THR A 152 0.06 11.79 30.50
C THR A 152 -0.99 12.80 30.97
N GLU A 153 -0.96 13.14 32.26
CA GLU A 153 -1.86 14.13 32.86
C GLU A 153 -1.61 15.55 32.32
N ASP A 154 -0.42 15.82 31.77
CA ASP A 154 -0.06 17.12 31.17
C ASP A 154 -0.22 17.13 29.64
N GLY A 155 -0.90 16.12 29.09
CA GLY A 155 -1.09 15.92 27.65
C GLY A 155 -0.30 14.73 27.10
N ASN A 156 -0.36 14.54 25.79
CA ASN A 156 0.40 13.47 25.16
C ASN A 156 1.88 13.82 25.07
N PHE A 157 2.74 12.85 25.39
CA PHE A 157 4.17 12.90 25.09
C PHE A 157 4.48 11.81 24.07
N ASP A 158 5.19 12.14 22.98
CA ASP A 158 5.53 11.16 21.95
C ASP A 158 7.05 11.02 21.80
N ILE A 159 7.54 9.78 21.88
CA ILE A 159 8.90 9.41 21.47
C ILE A 159 8.80 8.74 20.10
N VAL A 160 9.35 9.37 19.08
CA VAL A 160 9.29 8.88 17.70
C VAL A 160 10.68 8.43 17.27
N GLY A 161 11.03 7.22 17.69
CA GLY A 161 12.37 6.65 17.57
C GLY A 161 12.53 5.62 16.47
N PHE A 162 13.67 4.94 16.49
CA PHE A 162 14.05 3.85 15.59
C PHE A 162 14.62 2.67 16.38
N ASN A 163 14.82 1.53 15.72
CA ASN A 163 15.61 0.42 16.25
C ASN A 163 17.13 0.61 16.10
N THR A 164 17.57 1.72 15.51
CA THR A 164 18.96 2.16 15.43
C THR A 164 19.20 3.31 16.40
N PRO A 165 20.37 3.38 17.06
CA PRO A 165 20.66 4.42 18.05
C PRO A 165 20.97 5.80 17.46
N MET A 166 21.10 5.90 16.14
CA MET A 166 21.41 7.10 15.37
C MET A 166 20.42 7.29 14.21
N TYR A 167 20.43 8.49 13.64
CA TYR A 167 19.76 8.86 12.40
C TYR A 167 20.71 8.83 11.20
N VAL A 168 20.13 8.97 10.00
CA VAL A 168 20.86 8.84 8.73
C VAL A 168 21.55 10.12 8.26
N TYR A 169 21.13 11.28 8.75
CA TYR A 169 21.71 12.57 8.42
C TYR A 169 21.43 13.54 9.56
N LYS A 170 22.13 14.68 9.57
CA LYS A 170 21.86 15.76 10.52
C LYS A 170 21.28 17.04 9.91
N ASP A 171 21.35 17.18 8.59
CA ASP A 171 20.70 18.29 7.89
C ASP A 171 19.29 17.90 7.42
N PRO A 172 18.22 18.54 7.94
CA PRO A 172 16.85 18.23 7.52
C PRO A 172 16.55 18.51 6.04
N LEU A 173 17.35 19.32 5.34
CA LEU A 173 17.23 19.51 3.88
C LEU A 173 17.40 18.20 3.11
N LEU A 174 18.10 17.22 3.69
CA LEU A 174 18.31 15.93 3.05
C LEU A 174 17.10 15.00 3.14
N PHE A 175 16.11 15.26 4.01
CA PHE A 175 14.97 14.36 4.19
C PHE A 175 14.21 14.08 2.87
N PRO A 176 13.76 15.09 2.09
CA PRO A 176 13.01 14.82 0.86
C PRO A 176 13.84 14.01 -0.15
N THR A 177 15.13 14.35 -0.29
CA THR A 177 16.04 13.66 -1.22
C THR A 177 16.32 12.23 -0.77
N PHE A 178 16.59 12.00 0.51
CA PHE A 178 16.83 10.67 1.08
C PHE A 178 15.61 9.75 0.96
N VAL A 179 14.41 10.28 1.25
CA VAL A 179 13.17 9.51 1.11
C VAL A 179 12.94 9.14 -0.34
N ARG A 180 13.18 10.04 -1.29
CA ARG A 180 13.04 9.76 -2.72
C ARG A 180 14.07 8.74 -3.21
N ALA A 181 15.32 8.84 -2.76
CA ALA A 181 16.42 7.93 -3.16
C ALA A 181 16.17 6.46 -2.78
N GLN A 182 15.40 6.20 -1.72
CA GLN A 182 15.02 4.85 -1.29
C GLN A 182 13.69 4.36 -1.86
N LYS A 183 12.89 5.25 -2.42
CA LYS A 183 11.58 4.92 -2.98
C LYS A 183 11.71 4.52 -4.45
N ARG A 184 10.56 4.25 -5.05
CA ARG A 184 10.45 3.76 -6.41
C ARG A 184 10.91 4.83 -7.41
N ASN A 185 11.66 4.40 -8.43
CA ASN A 185 12.07 5.23 -9.55
C ASN A 185 10.84 5.84 -10.25
N PRO A 186 10.84 7.15 -10.57
CA PRO A 186 9.68 7.82 -11.12
C PRO A 186 9.17 7.28 -12.46
N ALA A 187 10.04 6.71 -13.30
CA ALA A 187 9.64 6.16 -14.59
C ALA A 187 9.20 4.69 -14.46
N THR A 188 10.02 3.86 -13.81
CA THR A 188 9.80 2.40 -13.78
C THR A 188 8.86 1.96 -12.67
N ASN A 189 8.71 2.78 -11.62
CA ASN A 189 8.02 2.42 -10.38
C ASN A 189 8.61 1.18 -9.67
N LEU A 190 9.89 0.87 -9.93
CA LEU A 190 10.65 -0.17 -9.25
C LEU A 190 11.60 0.44 -8.21
N LEU A 191 12.04 -0.34 -7.23
CA LEU A 191 13.19 0.05 -6.40
C LEU A 191 14.45 0.12 -7.28
N ASP A 192 15.26 1.16 -7.06
CA ASP A 192 16.41 1.47 -7.91
C ASP A 192 17.71 1.55 -7.08
N PRO A 193 18.63 0.58 -7.26
CA PRO A 193 19.89 0.55 -6.52
C PRO A 193 20.79 1.73 -6.88
N ASN A 194 20.69 2.29 -8.09
CA ASN A 194 21.47 3.46 -8.48
C ASN A 194 21.04 4.70 -7.70
N MET A 195 19.73 4.90 -7.51
CA MET A 195 19.21 6.02 -6.70
C MET A 195 19.68 5.94 -5.24
N LEU A 196 19.62 4.75 -4.63
CA LEU A 196 20.07 4.54 -3.27
C LEU A 196 21.58 4.79 -3.13
N TRP A 197 22.39 4.11 -3.94
CA TRP A 197 23.85 4.16 -3.80
C TRP A 197 24.46 5.48 -4.27
N ASP A 198 23.84 6.20 -5.21
CA ASP A 198 24.28 7.56 -5.52
C ASP A 198 24.09 8.49 -4.31
N PHE A 199 22.94 8.41 -3.62
CA PHE A 199 22.75 9.17 -2.38
C PHE A 199 23.76 8.77 -1.30
N LEU A 200 23.88 7.48 -0.98
CA LEU A 200 24.77 7.00 0.09
C LEU A 200 26.23 7.39 -0.16
N THR A 201 26.68 7.32 -1.42
CA THR A 201 28.07 7.65 -1.77
C THR A 201 28.36 9.15 -1.88
N LEU A 202 27.33 9.99 -2.00
CA LEU A 202 27.45 11.45 -1.95
C LEU A 202 27.26 12.02 -0.53
N ARG A 203 26.57 11.29 0.36
CA ARG A 203 26.29 11.69 1.75
C ARG A 203 26.84 10.66 2.74
N PRO A 204 28.16 10.66 3.00
CA PRO A 204 28.81 9.65 3.85
C PRO A 204 28.32 9.66 5.31
N GLU A 205 27.66 10.72 5.77
CA GLU A 205 26.97 10.80 7.07
C GLU A 205 25.94 9.68 7.29
N SER A 206 25.42 9.09 6.20
CA SER A 206 24.47 7.98 6.23
C SER A 206 25.08 6.63 6.58
N LEU A 207 26.39 6.45 6.42
CA LEU A 207 27.02 5.13 6.43
C LEU A 207 26.94 4.44 7.78
N HIS A 208 27.09 5.19 8.87
CA HIS A 208 27.07 4.62 10.21
C HIS A 208 25.76 3.86 10.48
N MET A 209 24.62 4.46 10.13
CA MET A 209 23.32 3.79 10.22
C MET A 209 23.18 2.65 9.19
N PHE A 210 23.65 2.85 7.96
CA PHE A 210 23.53 1.82 6.92
C PHE A 210 24.38 0.58 7.16
N LEU A 211 25.50 0.67 7.88
CA LEU A 211 26.23 -0.51 8.35
C LEU A 211 25.36 -1.38 9.28
N LEU A 212 24.50 -0.78 10.12
CA LEU A 212 23.54 -1.54 10.94
C LEU A 212 22.40 -2.12 10.10
N VAL A 213 21.91 -1.38 9.09
CA VAL A 213 20.85 -1.85 8.18
C VAL A 213 21.34 -3.00 7.30
N PHE A 214 22.57 -2.94 6.78
CA PHE A 214 23.18 -4.04 6.04
C PHE A 214 23.67 -5.17 6.97
N GLY A 215 23.91 -4.89 8.25
CA GLY A 215 24.15 -5.89 9.28
C GLY A 215 22.89 -6.66 9.70
N ASP A 216 23.01 -7.52 10.71
CA ASP A 216 21.89 -8.35 11.16
C ASP A 216 20.71 -7.52 11.70
N ARG A 217 20.97 -6.34 12.31
CA ARG A 217 19.93 -5.46 12.89
C ARG A 217 18.93 -4.89 11.87
N GLY A 218 19.22 -4.96 10.57
CA GLY A 218 18.30 -4.53 9.51
C GLY A 218 17.11 -5.45 9.28
N ILE A 219 17.10 -6.66 9.85
CA ILE A 219 15.97 -7.60 9.75
C ILE A 219 15.68 -8.23 11.12
N PRO A 220 15.03 -7.50 12.05
CA PRO A 220 14.66 -8.07 13.34
C PRO A 220 13.70 -9.26 13.20
N ASP A 221 13.83 -10.23 14.12
CA ASP A 221 12.94 -11.38 14.24
C ASP A 221 11.65 -10.95 14.97
N GLY A 222 10.74 -10.33 14.23
CA GLY A 222 9.53 -9.71 14.78
C GLY A 222 9.82 -8.42 15.56
N TYR A 223 8.76 -7.67 15.90
CA TYR A 223 8.94 -6.38 16.58
C TYR A 223 9.37 -6.53 18.04
N ARG A 224 9.05 -7.66 18.69
CA ARG A 224 9.30 -7.89 20.13
C ARG A 224 10.78 -8.08 20.47
N HIS A 225 11.60 -8.33 19.46
CA HIS A 225 13.03 -8.63 19.59
C HIS A 225 13.94 -7.49 19.09
N MET A 226 13.40 -6.31 18.79
CA MET A 226 14.22 -5.17 18.40
C MET A 226 14.40 -4.17 19.55
N PRO A 227 15.59 -3.58 19.70
CA PRO A 227 15.78 -2.41 20.56
C PRO A 227 15.06 -1.20 19.99
N GLY A 228 14.87 -0.18 20.83
CA GLY A 228 14.32 1.11 20.44
C GLY A 228 15.17 2.25 21.00
N PHE A 229 15.25 3.35 20.27
CA PHE A 229 16.06 4.50 20.63
C PHE A 229 15.34 5.80 20.28
N GLY A 230 15.37 6.77 21.19
CA GLY A 230 14.82 8.11 20.94
C GLY A 230 15.62 8.92 19.91
N ILE A 231 16.85 8.50 19.61
CA ILE A 231 17.87 9.15 18.75
C ILE A 231 18.36 10.48 19.32
N HIS A 232 17.45 11.44 19.41
CA HIS A 232 17.77 12.82 19.79
C HIS A 232 18.23 12.91 21.24
N THR A 233 19.17 13.81 21.51
CA THR A 233 19.52 14.26 22.85
C THR A 233 18.50 15.30 23.30
N PHE A 234 17.56 14.93 24.17
CA PHE A 234 16.51 15.81 24.68
C PHE A 234 17.05 16.67 25.83
N GLN A 235 16.75 17.97 25.83
CA GLN A 235 16.89 18.78 27.04
C GLN A 235 15.69 18.53 27.97
N VAL A 236 16.00 18.24 29.22
CA VAL A 236 15.04 18.08 30.32
C VAL A 236 15.40 18.99 31.47
N VAL A 237 14.41 19.33 32.28
CA VAL A 237 14.56 20.30 33.37
C VAL A 237 13.97 19.72 34.64
N ASN A 238 14.72 19.81 35.74
CA ASN A 238 14.27 19.34 37.05
C ASN A 238 13.36 20.38 37.74
N LYS A 239 12.96 20.11 38.99
CA LYS A 239 12.10 21.02 39.76
C LYS A 239 12.77 22.34 40.19
N HIS A 240 14.09 22.41 40.12
CA HIS A 240 14.92 23.57 40.49
C HIS A 240 15.23 24.48 39.31
N GLY A 241 14.93 24.04 38.08
CA GLY A 241 15.25 24.77 36.86
C GLY A 241 16.59 24.37 36.23
N ASP A 242 17.27 23.33 36.75
CA ASP A 242 18.54 22.87 36.20
C ASP A 242 18.31 22.04 34.94
N SER A 243 19.05 22.36 33.86
CA SER A 243 19.00 21.62 32.61
C SER A 243 19.89 20.39 32.64
N HIS A 244 19.36 19.29 32.12
CA HIS A 244 20.09 18.07 31.83
C HIS A 244 19.76 17.60 30.41
N PHE A 245 20.60 16.75 29.84
CA PHE A 245 20.42 16.24 28.49
C PHE A 245 20.32 14.72 28.53
N ILE A 246 19.32 14.16 27.86
CA ILE A 246 19.06 12.72 27.91
C ILE A 246 18.84 12.09 26.54
N ARG A 247 19.30 10.85 26.36
CA ARG A 247 18.91 9.98 25.23
C ARG A 247 18.15 8.76 25.75
N PHE A 248 17.00 8.47 25.16
CA PHE A 248 16.17 7.31 25.53
C PHE A 248 16.63 6.02 24.84
N HIS A 249 16.70 4.94 25.62
CA HIS A 249 17.03 3.58 25.19
C HIS A 249 15.95 2.60 25.67
N PHE A 250 15.53 1.70 24.80
CA PHE A 250 14.53 0.65 25.09
C PHE A 250 15.10 -0.71 24.70
N ARG A 251 15.41 -1.54 25.70
CA ARG A 251 15.94 -2.89 25.48
C ARG A 251 14.82 -3.92 25.60
N PRO A 252 14.59 -4.79 24.59
CA PRO A 252 13.58 -5.83 24.67
C PRO A 252 13.96 -6.84 25.76
N ASP A 253 13.03 -7.11 26.67
CA ASP A 253 13.24 -8.08 27.75
C ASP A 253 13.30 -9.53 27.19
N ALA A 254 12.69 -9.75 26.01
CA ALA A 254 12.75 -11.00 25.26
C ALA A 254 14.10 -11.24 24.53
N GLY A 255 15.05 -10.31 24.67
CA GLY A 255 16.36 -10.34 24.01
C GLY A 255 16.31 -9.85 22.56
N ILE A 256 17.47 -9.43 22.05
CA ILE A 256 17.64 -8.98 20.66
C ILE A 256 17.82 -10.20 19.76
N LYS A 257 17.01 -10.31 18.70
CA LYS A 257 17.07 -11.40 17.71
C LYS A 257 16.82 -10.85 16.31
N ASN A 258 17.53 -11.40 15.34
CA ASN A 258 17.46 -10.99 13.94
C ASN A 258 17.39 -12.22 13.03
N LEU A 259 16.69 -12.07 11.91
CA LEU A 259 16.58 -13.08 10.87
C LEU A 259 17.82 -13.05 9.96
N ARG A 260 18.18 -14.23 9.44
CA ARG A 260 19.14 -14.32 8.32
C ARG A 260 18.45 -13.93 7.01
N SER A 261 19.21 -13.42 6.05
CA SER A 261 18.67 -12.97 4.75
C SER A 261 17.88 -14.07 4.04
N GLU A 262 18.32 -15.33 4.07
CA GLU A 262 17.60 -16.46 3.44
C GLU A 262 16.23 -16.72 4.09
N GLU A 263 16.19 -16.76 5.42
CA GLU A 263 14.95 -16.95 6.19
C GLU A 263 13.97 -15.79 5.99
N ALA A 264 14.49 -14.55 6.00
CA ALA A 264 13.71 -13.34 5.77
C ALA A 264 13.01 -13.34 4.40
N ARG A 265 13.70 -13.80 3.35
CA ARG A 265 13.14 -13.93 1.99
C ARG A 265 12.08 -15.02 1.91
N LYS A 266 12.31 -16.16 2.56
CA LYS A 266 11.30 -17.22 2.66
C LYS A 266 10.02 -16.70 3.32
N LEU A 267 10.17 -16.00 4.46
CA LEU A 267 9.05 -15.37 5.16
C LEU A 267 8.36 -14.30 4.32
N ALA A 268 9.12 -13.46 3.61
CA ALA A 268 8.54 -12.45 2.71
C ALA A 268 7.60 -13.06 1.65
N GLY A 269 7.94 -14.25 1.13
CA GLY A 269 7.10 -14.98 0.18
C GLY A 269 5.94 -15.77 0.79
N THR A 270 6.05 -16.23 2.04
CA THR A 270 5.04 -17.11 2.67
C THR A 270 4.13 -16.42 3.69
N ASP A 271 4.64 -15.41 4.40
CA ASP A 271 3.93 -14.60 5.41
C ASP A 271 4.47 -13.16 5.42
N PRO A 272 4.07 -12.31 4.46
CA PRO A 272 4.55 -10.92 4.36
C PRO A 272 4.18 -10.05 5.58
N ASP A 273 3.26 -10.53 6.43
CA ASP A 273 2.78 -9.86 7.64
C ASP A 273 3.38 -10.44 8.94
N TYR A 274 4.52 -11.13 8.84
CA TYR A 274 5.15 -11.90 9.92
C TYR A 274 5.26 -11.14 11.25
N ALA A 275 5.84 -9.93 11.26
CA ALA A 275 6.11 -9.20 12.50
C ALA A 275 4.82 -8.65 13.14
N THR A 276 3.85 -8.29 12.30
CA THR A 276 2.50 -7.87 12.73
C THR A 276 1.75 -9.03 13.35
N ARG A 277 1.79 -10.22 12.73
CA ARG A 277 1.21 -11.45 13.25
C ARG A 277 1.87 -11.88 14.57
N ASP A 278 3.19 -11.86 14.64
CA ASP A 278 3.96 -12.19 15.85
C ASP A 278 3.53 -11.33 17.05
N LEU A 279 3.45 -10.00 16.86
CA LEU A 279 3.04 -9.08 17.91
C LEU A 279 1.59 -9.35 18.37
N TYR A 280 0.66 -9.47 17.42
CA TYR A 280 -0.75 -9.70 17.74
C TYR A 280 -0.94 -11.03 18.46
N ARG A 281 -0.30 -12.09 17.97
CA ARG A 281 -0.36 -13.42 18.54
C ARG A 281 0.19 -13.47 19.95
N ALA A 282 1.38 -12.91 20.19
CA ALA A 282 2.00 -12.90 21.50
C ALA A 282 1.09 -12.25 22.56
N ILE A 283 0.47 -11.12 22.24
CA ILE A 283 -0.47 -10.46 23.15
C ILE A 283 -1.76 -11.27 23.33
N GLY A 284 -2.31 -11.84 22.25
CA GLY A 284 -3.53 -12.65 22.30
C GLY A 284 -3.38 -13.94 23.11
N GLU A 285 -2.17 -14.49 23.18
CA GLU A 285 -1.81 -15.66 24.00
C GLU A 285 -1.41 -15.30 25.45
N GLY A 286 -1.37 -14.01 25.81
CA GLY A 286 -0.95 -13.55 27.13
C GLY A 286 0.57 -13.44 27.32
N HIS A 287 1.36 -13.66 26.26
CA HIS A 287 2.81 -13.47 26.23
C HIS A 287 3.17 -11.99 25.95
N TYR A 288 2.84 -11.11 26.90
CA TYR A 288 3.00 -9.67 26.75
C TYR A 288 4.46 -9.25 26.55
N PRO A 289 4.83 -8.64 25.40
CA PRO A 289 6.18 -8.13 25.23
C PRO A 289 6.42 -6.89 26.10
N SER A 290 7.64 -6.78 26.59
CA SER A 290 8.10 -5.66 27.40
C SER A 290 9.51 -5.21 27.05
N TRP A 291 9.78 -3.93 27.31
CA TRP A 291 11.09 -3.33 27.11
C TRP A 291 11.48 -2.54 28.35
N THR A 292 12.69 -2.80 28.84
CA THR A 292 13.34 -1.98 29.86
C THR A 292 13.77 -0.64 29.24
N ALA A 293 13.32 0.45 29.85
CA ALA A 293 13.66 1.81 29.47
C ALA A 293 14.81 2.34 30.33
N SER A 294 15.81 2.91 29.67
CA SER A 294 16.99 3.54 30.26
C SER A 294 17.28 4.87 29.57
N ILE A 295 18.08 5.70 30.22
CA ILE A 295 18.54 6.97 29.68
C ILE A 295 20.04 7.11 29.84
N GLN A 296 20.72 7.71 28.86
CA GLN A 296 22.01 8.34 29.10
C GLN A 296 21.74 9.76 29.59
N VAL A 297 22.57 10.28 30.50
CA VAL A 297 22.40 11.61 31.09
C VAL A 297 23.70 12.39 30.93
N LEU A 298 23.59 13.62 30.46
CA LEU A 298 24.68 14.59 30.41
C LEU A 298 24.27 15.84 31.20
N SER A 299 25.19 16.36 32.00
CA SER A 299 25.10 17.69 32.61
C SER A 299 25.44 18.78 31.58
N GLU A 300 25.20 20.05 31.92
CA GLU A 300 25.67 21.15 31.08
C GLU A 300 27.21 21.19 30.94
N GLU A 301 27.94 20.72 31.96
CA GLU A 301 29.40 20.66 31.90
C GLU A 301 29.87 19.57 30.95
N ASP A 302 29.24 18.37 31.01
CA ASP A 302 29.51 17.29 30.06
C ASP A 302 29.33 17.72 28.60
N VAL A 303 28.33 18.58 28.33
CA VAL A 303 28.09 19.12 26.98
C VAL A 303 29.20 20.09 26.55
N LYS A 304 29.76 20.87 27.47
CA LYS A 304 30.84 21.84 27.18
C LYS A 304 32.21 21.17 27.05
N GLU A 305 32.46 20.13 27.82
CA GLU A 305 33.73 19.40 27.85
C GLU A 305 33.80 18.28 26.80
N ALA A 306 32.68 17.91 26.19
CA ALA A 306 32.64 16.87 25.16
C ALA A 306 33.56 17.21 23.97
N ASP A 307 34.34 16.23 23.55
CA ASP A 307 35.25 16.29 22.40
C ASP A 307 34.52 16.12 21.04
N PHE A 308 33.19 16.01 21.06
CA PHE A 308 32.33 15.89 19.89
C PHE A 308 30.95 16.52 20.12
N ASP A 309 30.22 16.79 19.03
CA ASP A 309 28.84 17.27 19.10
C ASP A 309 27.90 16.18 19.64
N VAL A 310 27.53 16.28 20.92
CA VAL A 310 26.58 15.37 21.59
C VAL A 310 25.15 15.48 21.06
N PHE A 311 24.85 16.51 20.27
CA PHE A 311 23.58 16.72 19.56
C PHE A 311 23.63 16.23 18.11
N ASP A 312 24.77 15.74 17.63
CA ASP A 312 24.86 15.08 16.33
C ASP A 312 24.07 13.76 16.38
N VAL A 313 22.95 13.75 15.66
CA VAL A 313 22.04 12.59 15.58
C VAL A 313 22.61 11.45 14.77
N THR A 314 23.69 11.65 14.00
CA THR A 314 24.38 10.58 13.24
C THR A 314 25.38 9.80 14.09
N ARG A 315 25.66 10.28 15.32
CA ARG A 315 26.56 9.66 16.29
C ARG A 315 25.82 9.03 17.46
N VAL A 316 26.46 8.06 18.11
CA VAL A 316 26.04 7.49 19.39
C VAL A 316 26.84 8.11 20.53
N LEU A 317 26.26 8.16 21.73
CA LEU A 317 26.98 8.53 22.94
C LEU A 317 27.72 7.30 23.49
N PRO A 318 29.05 7.38 23.73
CA PRO A 318 29.82 6.25 24.25
C PRO A 318 29.26 5.76 25.60
N LEU A 319 29.02 4.46 25.72
CA LEU A 319 28.40 3.87 26.92
C LEU A 319 29.34 3.82 28.13
N ASP A 320 30.65 3.86 27.89
CA ASP A 320 31.70 3.92 28.90
C ASP A 320 31.80 5.30 29.54
N LYS A 321 31.66 6.38 28.75
CA LYS A 321 31.61 7.77 29.23
C LYS A 321 30.24 8.11 29.83
N TYR A 322 29.16 7.73 29.15
CA TYR A 322 27.78 8.06 29.52
C TYR A 322 26.97 6.77 29.72
N PRO A 323 27.04 6.12 30.90
CA PRO A 323 26.39 4.84 31.14
C PRO A 323 24.86 4.96 31.18
N LEU A 324 24.18 3.85 30.94
CA LEU A 324 22.73 3.76 31.02
C LEU A 324 22.25 3.86 32.47
N ARG A 325 21.51 4.93 32.78
CA ARG A 325 20.73 5.07 34.00
C ARG A 325 19.35 4.43 33.80
N PRO A 326 18.92 3.48 34.65
CA PRO A 326 17.59 2.91 34.59
C PRO A 326 16.50 3.96 34.75
N LEU A 327 15.38 3.79 34.05
CA LEU A 327 14.24 4.71 34.09
C LEU A 327 12.92 3.97 34.39
N GLY A 328 12.59 2.96 33.59
CA GLY A 328 11.28 2.33 33.64
C GLY A 328 11.19 1.06 32.82
N ARG A 329 9.96 0.61 32.57
CA ARG A 329 9.67 -0.47 31.63
C ARG A 329 8.31 -0.22 31.00
N PHE A 330 8.15 -0.51 29.72
CA PHE A 330 6.80 -0.58 29.15
C PHE A 330 6.41 -2.00 28.79
N VAL A 331 5.12 -2.31 28.92
CA VAL A 331 4.53 -3.62 28.61
C VAL A 331 3.36 -3.39 27.65
N LEU A 332 3.29 -4.14 26.56
CA LEU A 332 2.16 -4.13 25.63
C LEU A 332 1.28 -5.35 25.92
N ASN A 333 0.05 -5.10 26.34
CA ASN A 333 -0.86 -6.15 26.83
C ASN A 333 -2.25 -6.10 26.20
N LYS A 334 -2.45 -5.26 25.18
CA LYS A 334 -3.73 -5.14 24.49
C LYS A 334 -3.53 -4.94 22.99
N ASN A 335 -4.11 -5.82 22.20
CA ASN A 335 -4.22 -5.68 20.75
C ASN A 335 -5.25 -4.62 20.37
N PRO A 336 -5.13 -4.03 19.16
CA PRO A 336 -6.17 -3.17 18.63
C PRO A 336 -7.49 -3.94 18.45
N VAL A 337 -8.61 -3.24 18.68
CA VAL A 337 -9.95 -3.76 18.37
C VAL A 337 -10.28 -3.53 16.90
N ASN A 338 -9.85 -2.38 16.37
CA ASN A 338 -9.92 -2.05 14.95
C ASN A 338 -8.64 -1.35 14.53
N TYR A 339 -7.82 -2.02 13.72
CA TYR A 339 -6.55 -1.53 13.20
C TYR A 339 -6.69 -0.18 12.49
N PHE A 340 -7.71 0.02 11.65
CA PHE A 340 -7.86 1.29 10.93
C PHE A 340 -8.10 2.46 11.89
N ALA A 341 -9.00 2.27 12.87
CA ALA A 341 -9.33 3.27 13.88
C ALA A 341 -8.18 3.54 14.87
N GLU A 342 -7.44 2.50 15.24
CA GLU A 342 -6.52 2.54 16.39
C GLU A 342 -5.04 2.57 15.99
N ILE A 343 -4.65 2.03 14.83
CA ILE A 343 -3.25 1.96 14.36
C ILE A 343 -3.05 2.81 13.09
N GLU A 344 -3.90 2.67 12.08
CA GLU A 344 -3.75 3.45 10.84
C GLU A 344 -3.96 4.94 11.11
N GLN A 345 -4.99 5.32 11.89
CA GLN A 345 -5.25 6.72 12.27
C GLN A 345 -4.38 7.25 13.43
N LEU A 346 -3.49 6.43 14.00
CA LEU A 346 -2.63 6.83 15.10
C LEU A 346 -1.56 7.85 14.66
N ALA A 347 -1.63 9.06 15.22
CA ALA A 347 -0.75 10.16 14.88
C ALA A 347 0.30 10.39 15.99
N TYR A 348 1.57 10.26 15.61
CA TYR A 348 2.70 10.63 16.45
C TYR A 348 3.25 11.98 16.01
N SER A 349 3.74 12.79 16.95
CA SER A 349 4.44 14.04 16.63
C SER A 349 5.52 14.31 17.67
N PRO A 350 6.80 14.47 17.29
CA PRO A 350 7.86 14.89 18.22
C PRO A 350 7.59 16.25 18.89
N ALA A 351 6.66 17.05 18.36
CA ALA A 351 6.22 18.30 18.98
C ALA A 351 5.28 18.09 20.20
N ASN A 352 4.77 16.88 20.40
CA ASN A 352 3.98 16.52 21.59
C ASN A 352 4.94 16.32 22.77
N LEU A 353 5.21 17.42 23.46
CA LEU A 353 6.07 17.51 24.63
C LEU A 353 5.23 17.87 25.86
N VAL A 354 5.79 17.62 27.04
CA VAL A 354 5.15 17.90 28.33
C VAL A 354 6.10 18.70 29.23
N PRO A 355 5.60 19.47 30.21
CA PRO A 355 6.45 20.24 31.12
C PRO A 355 7.58 19.40 31.72
N GLY A 356 8.81 19.92 31.68
CA GLY A 356 10.02 19.19 32.08
C GLY A 356 10.79 18.54 30.92
N ILE A 357 10.22 18.41 29.72
CA ILE A 357 10.90 17.93 28.52
C ILE A 357 10.77 18.98 27.41
N LEU A 358 11.88 19.57 27.00
CA LEU A 358 11.90 20.71 26.06
C LEU A 358 12.10 20.27 24.59
N GLY A 359 12.54 19.03 24.37
CA GLY A 359 12.83 18.48 23.04
C GLY A 359 14.33 18.40 22.75
N GLY A 360 14.69 17.96 21.54
CA GLY A 360 16.06 18.01 21.05
C GLY A 360 16.41 19.40 20.51
N PRO A 361 17.58 19.98 20.85
CA PRO A 361 18.04 21.23 20.26
C PRO A 361 18.60 21.06 18.84
N ASP A 362 18.73 19.82 18.34
CA ASP A 362 19.24 19.52 17.00
C ASP A 362 18.27 19.91 15.87
N LYS A 363 18.83 20.23 14.69
CA LYS A 363 18.07 20.72 13.53
C LYS A 363 17.10 19.69 12.95
N VAL A 364 17.40 18.39 13.08
CA VAL A 364 16.50 17.34 12.63
C VAL A 364 15.26 17.30 13.51
N PHE A 365 15.40 17.38 14.84
CA PHE A 365 14.25 17.46 15.74
C PHE A 365 13.39 18.68 15.44
N GLU A 366 13.99 19.85 15.24
CA GLU A 366 13.30 21.10 14.87
C GLU A 366 12.44 20.90 13.60
N ALA A 367 13.00 20.32 12.54
CA ALA A 367 12.27 20.05 11.29
C ALA A 367 11.15 19.01 11.46
N ARG A 368 11.40 17.95 12.24
CA ARG A 368 10.42 16.89 12.49
C ARG A 368 9.20 17.42 13.25
N ARG A 369 9.35 18.40 14.15
CA ARG A 369 8.22 19.04 14.84
C ARG A 369 7.21 19.65 13.87
N LEU A 370 7.69 20.24 12.78
CA LEU A 370 6.84 20.79 11.72
C LEU A 370 6.29 19.69 10.82
N ALA A 371 7.17 18.87 10.24
CA ALA A 371 6.82 17.92 9.19
C ALA A 371 5.76 16.90 9.63
N TYR A 372 5.82 16.42 10.88
CA TYR A 372 4.85 15.44 11.37
C TYR A 372 3.46 16.04 11.51
N ARG A 373 3.35 17.28 11.99
CA ARG A 373 2.07 17.98 12.14
C ARG A 373 1.43 18.24 10.78
N ASP A 374 2.22 18.71 9.83
CA ASP A 374 1.78 18.99 8.47
C ASP A 374 1.34 17.72 7.72
N ALA A 375 2.09 16.63 7.85
CA ALA A 375 1.71 15.33 7.30
C ALA A 375 0.37 14.83 7.87
N GLN A 376 0.08 15.05 9.17
CA GLN A 376 -1.22 14.66 9.74
C GLN A 376 -2.36 15.54 9.24
N TYR A 377 -2.12 16.83 9.01
CA TYR A 377 -3.13 17.71 8.42
C TYR A 377 -3.57 17.26 7.04
N TYR A 378 -2.63 16.80 6.23
CA TYR A 378 -2.95 16.22 4.94
C TYR A 378 -3.66 14.86 5.06
N ARG A 379 -3.15 13.97 5.91
CA ARG A 379 -3.61 12.57 5.97
C ARG A 379 -4.92 12.36 6.72
N LEU A 380 -5.11 13.08 7.83
CA LEU A 380 -6.20 12.88 8.80
C LEU A 380 -7.07 14.12 9.01
N GLY A 381 -6.70 15.27 8.43
CA GLY A 381 -7.39 16.54 8.63
C GLY A 381 -6.91 17.34 9.84
N SER A 382 -7.33 18.60 9.93
CA SER A 382 -6.91 19.55 10.96
C SER A 382 -7.27 19.13 12.38
N ASN A 383 -8.32 18.32 12.54
CA ASN A 383 -8.84 17.85 13.82
C ASN A 383 -8.38 16.43 14.20
N PHE A 384 -7.25 15.95 13.68
CA PHE A 384 -6.77 14.59 13.95
C PHE A 384 -6.59 14.26 15.45
N PHE A 385 -6.37 15.25 16.32
CA PHE A 385 -6.33 15.09 17.78
C PHE A 385 -7.70 14.73 18.40
N ASN A 386 -8.80 14.92 17.68
CA ASN A 386 -10.14 14.50 18.09
C ASN A 386 -10.48 13.06 17.71
N ILE A 387 -9.66 12.41 16.88
CA ILE A 387 -9.77 10.96 16.64
C ILE A 387 -9.47 10.25 17.96
N PRO A 388 -10.29 9.27 18.41
CA PRO A 388 -10.22 8.71 19.77
C PRO A 388 -8.82 8.30 20.22
N VAL A 389 -8.05 7.62 19.36
CA VAL A 389 -6.71 7.12 19.71
C VAL A 389 -5.66 8.24 19.85
N ASN A 390 -5.91 9.42 19.28
CA ASN A 390 -5.00 10.56 19.33
C ASN A 390 -5.34 11.54 20.47
N CYS A 391 -6.52 11.38 21.08
CA CYS A 391 -6.97 12.24 22.17
C CYS A 391 -6.02 12.12 23.37
N PRO A 392 -5.72 13.21 24.08
CA PRO A 392 -5.05 13.12 25.38
C PRO A 392 -5.96 12.45 26.41
N LEU A 393 -5.83 11.13 26.59
CA LEU A 393 -6.79 10.34 27.38
C LEU A 393 -6.84 10.73 28.86
N GLN A 394 -5.74 11.26 29.40
CA GLN A 394 -5.60 11.66 30.81
C GLN A 394 -5.78 13.19 31.01
N ASN A 395 -6.07 13.96 29.96
CA ASN A 395 -6.20 15.41 30.04
C ASN A 395 -7.26 15.93 29.04
N LYS A 396 -8.20 16.76 29.50
CA LYS A 396 -9.11 17.43 28.59
C LYS A 396 -8.45 18.68 27.99
N ALA A 397 -8.17 18.63 26.69
CA ALA A 397 -7.64 19.76 25.94
C ALA A 397 -8.68 20.88 25.75
N PHE A 398 -8.29 22.13 26.01
CA PHE A 398 -9.11 23.34 25.79
C PHE A 398 -8.39 24.38 24.90
N PRO A 399 -8.13 24.06 23.62
CA PRO A 399 -7.52 25.03 22.70
C PRO A 399 -8.52 26.09 22.25
N TYR A 400 -8.06 27.25 21.78
CA TYR A 400 -8.94 28.24 21.13
C TYR A 400 -9.30 27.90 19.68
N ASN A 401 -8.72 26.83 19.13
CA ASN A 401 -9.06 26.33 17.79
C ASN A 401 -10.52 25.85 17.73
N ARG A 402 -11.20 26.13 16.61
CA ARG A 402 -12.58 25.73 16.30
C ARG A 402 -12.69 25.26 14.85
N ASP A 403 -13.77 24.56 14.55
CA ASP A 403 -14.20 24.21 13.19
C ASP A 403 -13.17 23.32 12.44
N GLY A 404 -13.17 23.38 11.10
CA GLY A 404 -12.33 22.55 10.24
C GLY A 404 -12.94 21.19 9.91
N VAL A 405 -12.16 20.32 9.26
CA VAL A 405 -12.63 19.01 8.78
C VAL A 405 -12.96 18.09 9.98
N PRO A 406 -14.12 17.42 10.03
CA PRO A 406 -14.49 16.50 11.11
C PRO A 406 -13.42 15.42 11.39
N PRO A 407 -13.36 14.86 12.63
CA PRO A 407 -14.32 15.01 13.72
C PRO A 407 -14.10 16.27 14.59
N VAL A 408 -15.17 17.02 14.85
CA VAL A 408 -15.16 18.25 15.68
C VAL A 408 -15.64 18.04 17.13
N LYS A 409 -16.17 16.84 17.46
CA LYS A 409 -16.85 16.55 18.73
C LYS A 409 -17.99 17.57 18.98
N ASP A 410 -18.01 18.24 20.12
CA ASP A 410 -18.97 19.31 20.47
C ASP A 410 -18.47 20.71 20.08
N ASN A 411 -17.34 20.80 19.35
CA ASN A 411 -16.66 22.04 18.96
C ASN A 411 -16.44 23.02 20.13
N GLN A 412 -16.31 22.50 21.35
CA GLN A 412 -16.17 23.29 22.59
C GLN A 412 -17.35 24.20 22.93
N LYS A 413 -18.55 23.91 22.40
CA LYS A 413 -19.82 24.57 22.76
C LYS A 413 -19.72 26.11 22.68
N ASP A 414 -20.06 26.79 23.77
CA ASP A 414 -20.15 28.24 23.94
C ASP A 414 -18.90 28.88 24.54
N ILE A 415 -17.79 28.13 24.69
CA ILE A 415 -16.52 28.68 25.21
C ILE A 415 -16.00 29.75 24.22
N PRO A 416 -15.63 30.97 24.68
CA PRO A 416 -15.03 32.01 23.84
C PRO A 416 -13.90 31.46 22.95
N ASN A 417 -13.87 31.85 21.68
CA ASN A 417 -12.92 31.35 20.69
C ASN A 417 -11.70 32.28 20.48
N TYR A 418 -11.44 33.21 21.41
CA TYR A 418 -10.30 34.14 21.37
C TYR A 418 -9.69 34.38 22.75
N TYR A 419 -8.41 34.77 22.77
CA TYR A 419 -7.64 35.14 23.97
C TYR A 419 -6.80 36.41 23.73
N PRO A 420 -6.67 37.33 24.70
CA PRO A 420 -7.36 37.33 26.01
C PRO A 420 -8.87 37.61 25.86
N ASN A 421 -9.66 37.20 26.83
CA ASN A 421 -11.10 37.51 26.90
C ASN A 421 -11.54 37.82 28.34
N SER A 422 -12.65 38.54 28.47
CA SER A 422 -13.27 38.93 29.74
C SER A 422 -14.42 38.00 30.16
N PHE A 423 -14.55 36.85 29.51
CA PHE A 423 -15.70 35.94 29.61
C PHE A 423 -15.31 34.57 30.19
N HIS A 424 -14.27 34.53 31.02
CA HIS A 424 -13.79 33.33 31.73
C HIS A 424 -13.40 32.14 30.82
N GLY A 425 -12.91 32.39 29.61
CA GLY A 425 -12.35 31.34 28.76
C GLY A 425 -11.03 30.75 29.28
N PRO A 426 -10.51 29.66 28.67
CA PRO A 426 -9.25 29.04 29.06
C PRO A 426 -8.07 30.03 29.14
N VAL A 427 -7.28 29.96 30.21
CA VAL A 427 -6.12 30.84 30.40
C VAL A 427 -4.82 30.08 30.19
N PRO A 428 -3.74 30.75 29.72
CA PRO A 428 -2.45 30.11 29.55
C PRO A 428 -1.86 29.68 30.89
N TYR A 429 -1.24 28.50 30.91
CA TYR A 429 -0.41 28.05 32.02
C TYR A 429 0.84 28.94 32.14
N LYS A 430 1.18 29.38 33.35
CA LYS A 430 2.40 30.13 33.65
C LYS A 430 3.37 29.24 34.42
N GLU A 431 4.44 28.82 33.75
CA GLU A 431 5.60 28.22 34.39
C GLU A 431 6.38 29.33 35.13
N LYS A 432 6.66 29.13 36.42
CA LYS A 432 7.31 30.14 37.27
C LYS A 432 8.78 30.32 36.88
N ASP A 433 9.46 29.20 36.66
CA ASP A 433 10.88 29.11 36.35
C ASP A 433 11.02 28.49 34.95
N ARG A 434 10.62 29.25 33.93
CA ARG A 434 10.67 28.79 32.54
C ARG A 434 12.12 28.79 32.04
N VAL A 435 12.60 27.61 31.71
CA VAL A 435 13.85 27.39 30.99
C VAL A 435 13.55 27.32 29.50
N GLU A 436 14.41 27.92 28.67
CA GLU A 436 14.31 27.85 27.21
C GLU A 436 15.16 26.70 26.66
N LEU A 437 14.75 26.17 25.50
CA LEU A 437 15.54 25.19 24.78
C LEU A 437 16.83 25.87 24.33
N ILE A 438 17.98 25.26 24.61
CA ILE A 438 19.26 25.81 24.19
C ILE A 438 19.36 25.85 22.67
N GLU A 439 20.09 26.83 22.16
CA GLU A 439 20.48 26.87 20.75
C GLU A 439 21.88 26.27 20.62
N VAL A 440 22.05 25.34 19.68
CA VAL A 440 23.32 24.66 19.42
C VAL A 440 23.76 24.96 17.99
N HIS A 441 25.04 25.31 17.84
CA HIS A 441 25.68 25.39 16.52
C HIS A 441 26.29 24.02 16.24
N GLN A 442 25.85 23.38 15.14
CA GLN A 442 26.32 22.06 14.76
C GLN A 442 27.44 22.17 13.73
N ASP A 443 28.55 21.49 14.00
CA ASP A 443 29.67 21.39 13.07
C ASP A 443 29.37 20.44 11.90
N GLN A 444 30.33 20.20 11.01
CA GLN A 444 30.20 19.15 10.00
C GLN A 444 30.17 17.75 10.64
N PRO A 445 29.47 16.77 10.06
CA PRO A 445 29.40 15.44 10.66
C PRO A 445 30.74 14.73 10.46
N ASP A 446 31.21 14.06 11.52
CA ASP A 446 32.23 13.04 11.35
C ASP A 446 31.56 11.74 10.91
N ASN A 447 31.92 11.32 9.71
CA ASN A 447 31.21 10.29 8.97
C ASN A 447 31.83 8.90 9.12
N PHE A 448 33.05 8.79 9.67
CA PHE A 448 33.85 7.56 9.52
C PHE A 448 34.35 6.96 10.82
N GLU A 449 34.57 7.73 11.88
CA GLU A 449 35.13 7.21 13.13
C GLU A 449 34.24 6.14 13.77
N GLN A 450 32.99 6.48 14.13
CA GLN A 450 32.10 5.50 14.77
C GLN A 450 31.65 4.38 13.82
N ALA A 451 31.60 4.65 12.51
CA ALA A 451 31.38 3.59 11.51
C ALA A 451 32.54 2.58 11.50
N ARG A 452 33.78 3.05 11.71
CA ARG A 452 34.97 2.22 11.85
C ARG A 452 34.96 1.47 13.17
N GLU A 453 34.62 2.12 14.28
CA GLU A 453 34.49 1.48 15.59
C GLU A 453 33.46 0.35 15.56
N LEU A 454 32.28 0.59 14.98
CA LEU A 454 31.27 -0.44 14.76
C LEU A 454 31.83 -1.65 14.01
N TYR A 455 32.56 -1.41 12.91
CA TYR A 455 33.13 -2.49 12.11
C TYR A 455 34.24 -3.27 12.83
N ILE A 456 35.14 -2.59 13.55
CA ILE A 456 36.34 -3.19 14.14
C ILE A 456 36.06 -3.78 15.54
N ASN A 457 35.27 -3.10 16.35
CA ASN A 457 35.15 -3.38 17.79
C ASN A 457 33.81 -4.02 18.17
N GLU A 458 32.74 -3.78 17.39
CA GLU A 458 31.39 -4.24 17.74
C GLU A 458 30.85 -5.39 16.87
N MET A 459 31.51 -5.68 15.73
CA MET A 459 31.11 -6.78 14.84
C MET A 459 32.08 -7.95 14.92
N GLU A 460 31.55 -9.14 15.12
CA GLU A 460 32.29 -10.40 15.04
C GLU A 460 32.66 -10.75 13.58
N PRO A 461 33.69 -11.58 13.33
CA PRO A 461 34.11 -11.95 11.98
C PRO A 461 32.98 -12.45 11.08
N GLU A 462 32.08 -13.28 11.61
CA GLU A 462 30.92 -13.80 10.87
C GLU A 462 29.86 -12.71 10.60
N GLU A 463 29.71 -11.73 11.49
CA GLU A 463 28.85 -10.56 11.25
C GLU A 463 29.40 -9.68 10.14
N ARG A 464 30.72 -9.46 10.11
CA ARG A 464 31.38 -8.71 9.02
C ARG A 464 31.21 -9.42 7.69
N GLN A 465 31.25 -10.76 7.65
CA GLN A 465 30.97 -11.54 6.45
C GLN A 465 29.55 -11.32 5.94
N ARG A 466 28.55 -11.44 6.80
CA ARG A 466 27.16 -11.17 6.40
C ARG A 466 26.94 -9.72 5.98
N LEU A 467 27.56 -8.76 6.66
CA LEU A 467 27.54 -7.35 6.27
C LEU A 467 28.03 -7.17 4.82
N VAL A 468 29.20 -7.74 4.48
CA VAL A 468 29.76 -7.67 3.12
C VAL A 468 28.81 -8.31 2.11
N GLU A 469 28.27 -9.50 2.40
CA GLU A 469 27.31 -10.18 1.52
C GLU A 469 26.05 -9.33 1.26
N ASN A 470 25.51 -8.69 2.30
CA ASN A 470 24.33 -7.86 2.19
C ASN A 470 24.61 -6.54 1.46
N ILE A 471 25.80 -5.95 1.65
CA ILE A 471 26.25 -4.80 0.86
C ILE A 471 26.37 -5.19 -0.61
N LEU A 472 27.01 -6.32 -0.93
CA LEU A 472 27.15 -6.82 -2.29
C LEU A 472 25.79 -7.10 -2.95
N TYR A 473 24.84 -7.65 -2.20
CA TYR A 473 23.48 -7.86 -2.66
C TYR A 473 22.80 -6.55 -3.09
N SER A 474 23.04 -5.46 -2.36
CA SER A 474 22.44 -4.16 -2.66
C SER A 474 23.24 -3.35 -3.69
N LEU A 475 24.58 -3.39 -3.63
CA LEU A 475 25.49 -2.57 -4.45
C LEU A 475 25.82 -3.21 -5.80
N GLY A 476 25.83 -4.55 -5.88
CA GLY A 476 26.18 -5.28 -7.09
C GLY A 476 25.37 -4.86 -8.32
N PRO A 477 24.04 -4.66 -8.21
CA PRO A 477 23.20 -4.17 -9.31
C PRO A 477 23.37 -2.68 -9.65
N ALA A 478 24.11 -1.90 -8.84
CA ALA A 478 24.36 -0.49 -9.15
C ALA A 478 25.45 -0.36 -10.22
N THR A 479 25.48 0.80 -10.89
CA THR A 479 26.41 1.08 -11.99
C THR A 479 27.86 1.12 -11.53
N LYS A 480 28.79 0.79 -12.45
CA LYS A 480 30.20 0.61 -12.12
C LYS A 480 30.84 1.82 -11.43
N PHE A 481 30.52 3.05 -11.85
CA PHE A 481 31.10 4.23 -11.21
C PHE A 481 30.61 4.44 -9.77
N LEU A 482 29.37 4.02 -9.45
CA LEU A 482 28.83 4.03 -8.08
C LEU A 482 29.49 2.94 -7.25
N GLN A 483 29.65 1.74 -7.81
CA GLN A 483 30.41 0.66 -7.17
C GLN A 483 31.82 1.12 -6.80
N ASP A 484 32.54 1.74 -7.74
CA ASP A 484 33.91 2.21 -7.53
C ASP A 484 33.97 3.34 -6.49
N ARG A 485 32.96 4.24 -6.48
CA ARG A 485 32.84 5.29 -5.47
C ARG A 485 32.56 4.71 -4.08
N ALA A 486 31.67 3.72 -4.00
CA ALA A 486 31.33 3.04 -2.76
C ALA A 486 32.54 2.31 -2.16
N VAL A 487 33.31 1.57 -2.98
CA VAL A 487 34.56 0.91 -2.53
C VAL A 487 35.54 1.93 -1.94
N LYS A 488 35.81 3.04 -2.65
CA LYS A 488 36.70 4.11 -2.15
C LYS A 488 36.22 4.70 -0.82
N MET A 489 34.90 4.86 -0.68
CA MET A 489 34.27 5.36 0.54
C MET A 489 34.39 4.36 1.70
N PHE A 490 34.15 3.05 1.47
CA PHE A 490 34.38 2.02 2.48
C PHE A 490 35.85 1.93 2.90
N GLY A 491 36.79 2.25 2.01
CA GLY A 491 38.21 2.35 2.36
C GLY A 491 38.54 3.45 3.38
N ARG A 492 37.68 4.48 3.50
CA ARG A 492 37.76 5.49 4.57
C ARG A 492 37.31 4.94 5.93
N ILE A 493 36.40 3.97 5.94
CA ILE A 493 35.98 3.24 7.15
C ILE A 493 37.08 2.26 7.53
N HIS A 494 37.39 1.28 6.67
CA HIS A 494 38.44 0.29 6.92
C HIS A 494 38.89 -0.41 5.62
N SER A 495 40.18 -0.71 5.49
CA SER A 495 40.73 -1.36 4.28
C SER A 495 40.15 -2.76 4.06
N ASP A 496 40.06 -3.59 5.10
CA ASP A 496 39.46 -4.94 5.00
C ASP A 496 38.02 -4.91 4.45
N LEU A 497 37.19 -3.96 4.88
CA LEU A 497 35.83 -3.82 4.38
C LEU A 497 35.81 -3.49 2.88
N SER A 498 36.64 -2.51 2.48
CA SER A 498 36.80 -2.11 1.08
C SER A 498 37.30 -3.25 0.20
N ASP A 499 38.33 -3.97 0.64
CA ASP A 499 38.98 -5.04 -0.13
C ASP A 499 38.02 -6.21 -0.35
N ARG A 500 37.26 -6.60 0.68
CA ARG A 500 36.26 -7.68 0.58
C ARG A 500 35.10 -7.31 -0.34
N ILE A 501 34.62 -6.06 -0.28
CA ILE A 501 33.59 -5.57 -1.20
C ILE A 501 34.14 -5.52 -2.64
N TYR A 502 35.35 -5.01 -2.83
CA TYR A 502 36.00 -4.96 -4.15
C TYR A 502 36.16 -6.36 -4.75
N GLN A 503 36.73 -7.30 -3.99
CA GLN A 503 36.89 -8.69 -4.42
C GLN A 503 35.54 -9.35 -4.71
N GLY A 504 34.54 -9.12 -3.85
CA GLY A 504 33.17 -9.60 -4.07
C GLY A 504 32.59 -9.08 -5.39
N LEU A 505 32.71 -7.77 -5.67
CA LEU A 505 32.26 -7.19 -6.94
C LEU A 505 33.02 -7.73 -8.16
N GLN A 506 34.29 -8.12 -8.03
CA GLN A 506 35.05 -8.76 -9.12
C GLN A 506 34.60 -10.22 -9.33
N ALA A 507 34.37 -10.97 -8.26
CA ALA A 507 33.99 -12.39 -8.31
C ALA A 507 32.53 -12.60 -8.77
N ASN A 508 31.63 -11.67 -8.43
CA ASN A 508 30.19 -11.81 -8.66
C ASN A 508 29.69 -11.20 -9.99
N ARG A 509 30.58 -10.83 -10.92
CA ARG A 509 30.23 -10.31 -12.25
C ARG A 509 29.52 -11.31 -13.18
N THR A 510 29.24 -12.54 -12.73
CA THR A 510 28.57 -13.56 -13.57
C THR A 510 27.49 -14.40 -12.85
N LYS A 511 27.12 -14.13 -11.59
CA LYS A 511 26.03 -14.86 -10.90
C LYS A 511 25.23 -13.96 -9.97
N ASN A 512 24.19 -13.35 -10.52
CA ASN A 512 23.20 -12.63 -9.76
C ASN A 512 22.30 -13.62 -8.97
N PRO A 513 22.03 -13.40 -7.66
CA PRO A 513 21.11 -14.24 -6.87
C PRO A 513 19.66 -14.24 -7.34
N TYR A 514 19.25 -13.35 -8.25
CA TYR A 514 17.93 -13.41 -8.86
C TYR A 514 17.81 -14.45 -9.99
N GLU A 515 18.91 -15.07 -10.45
CA GLU A 515 18.95 -15.81 -11.73
C GLU A 515 18.45 -14.98 -12.93
N ILE A 516 18.31 -13.66 -12.75
CA ILE A 516 17.98 -12.69 -13.78
C ILE A 516 19.32 -12.14 -14.28
N ASP A 517 19.55 -12.24 -15.58
CA ASP A 517 20.67 -11.59 -16.24
C ASP A 517 20.51 -10.07 -16.06
N LEU A 518 21.34 -9.48 -15.18
CA LEU A 518 21.33 -8.04 -14.91
C LEU A 518 22.20 -7.28 -15.90
N ASP A 519 22.97 -7.96 -16.74
CA ASP A 519 23.74 -7.32 -17.79
C ASP A 519 22.79 -6.64 -18.82
N ASP A 520 21.50 -7.03 -18.85
CA ASP A 520 20.42 -6.42 -19.63
C ASP A 520 19.16 -6.10 -18.79
N ASN A 521 19.26 -5.23 -17.76
CA ASN A 521 18.10 -4.71 -17.01
C ASN A 521 17.90 -3.18 -17.21
N PRO A 522 17.30 -2.74 -18.34
CA PRO A 522 17.12 -1.32 -18.65
C PRO A 522 16.31 -0.53 -17.61
N ALA A 523 15.47 -1.20 -16.82
CA ALA A 523 14.74 -0.54 -15.74
C ALA A 523 15.67 -0.05 -14.61
N ALA A 524 16.76 -0.76 -14.33
CA ALA A 524 17.77 -0.33 -13.37
C ALA A 524 18.66 0.81 -13.93
N ASP A 525 18.81 0.89 -15.25
CA ASP A 525 19.67 1.85 -15.93
C ASP A 525 19.02 3.20 -16.24
N GLN A 526 17.75 3.42 -15.87
CA GLN A 526 17.04 4.66 -16.22
C GLN A 526 17.78 5.94 -15.77
N LEU A 527 18.45 5.93 -14.63
CA LEU A 527 19.24 7.06 -14.17
C LEU A 527 20.47 7.32 -15.07
N VAL A 528 21.10 6.25 -15.58
CA VAL A 528 22.21 6.33 -16.54
C VAL A 528 21.71 6.83 -17.89
N LEU A 529 20.58 6.29 -18.36
CA LEU A 529 19.95 6.71 -19.61
C LEU A 529 19.56 8.18 -19.54
N PHE A 530 19.04 8.66 -18.42
CA PHE A 530 18.77 10.08 -18.20
C PHE A 530 20.05 10.92 -18.29
N LYS A 531 21.11 10.51 -17.58
CA LYS A 531 22.41 11.19 -17.63
C LYS A 531 22.98 11.26 -19.05
N ASN A 532 22.90 10.17 -19.81
CA ASN A 532 23.42 10.10 -21.19
C ASN A 532 22.58 10.93 -22.18
N ARG A 533 21.28 11.13 -21.93
CA ARG A 533 20.38 11.94 -22.78
C ARG A 533 20.46 13.44 -22.48
N THR A 534 21.10 13.85 -21.39
CA THR A 534 21.11 15.24 -20.90
C THR A 534 22.51 15.88 -21.00
N GLU A 535 23.07 15.90 -22.22
CA GLU A 535 24.19 16.80 -22.53
C GLU A 535 23.64 18.20 -22.84
N GLY A 536 23.47 19.02 -21.81
CA GLY A 536 22.93 20.39 -21.93
C GLY A 536 23.26 21.25 -20.71
N PRO A 537 22.93 22.56 -20.73
CA PRO A 537 23.15 23.42 -19.58
C PRO A 537 22.39 22.89 -18.36
N ILE A 538 23.11 22.76 -17.23
CA ILE A 538 22.55 22.29 -15.96
C ILE A 538 21.43 23.25 -15.55
N ALA A 539 20.21 22.72 -15.42
CA ALA A 539 19.08 23.50 -14.91
C ALA A 539 19.38 23.93 -13.46
N ILE A 540 19.23 25.22 -13.18
CA ILE A 540 19.39 25.77 -11.85
C ILE A 540 18.17 25.35 -11.01
N MET A 541 18.40 24.87 -9.80
CA MET A 541 17.33 24.50 -8.86
C MET A 541 16.50 25.74 -8.49
N THR A 542 15.17 25.62 -8.45
CA THR A 542 14.27 26.72 -8.09
C THR A 542 13.30 26.36 -6.97
N THR A 543 12.73 27.37 -6.30
CA THR A 543 11.54 27.22 -5.46
C THR A 543 10.33 26.83 -6.32
N ALA A 544 9.21 26.47 -5.70
CA ALA A 544 7.97 26.15 -6.43
C ALA A 544 7.43 27.34 -7.23
N ALA A 545 7.75 28.56 -6.82
CA ALA A 545 7.43 29.80 -7.53
C ALA A 545 8.43 30.16 -8.65
N GLY A 546 9.48 29.34 -8.86
CA GLY A 546 10.46 29.52 -9.93
C GLY A 546 11.67 30.40 -9.57
N ALA A 547 11.84 30.81 -8.30
CA ALA A 547 13.00 31.59 -7.88
C ALA A 547 14.25 30.70 -7.77
N PRO A 548 15.41 31.07 -8.37
CA PRO A 548 16.65 30.30 -8.24
C PRO A 548 17.10 30.13 -6.78
N ILE A 549 17.65 28.95 -6.47
CA ILE A 549 18.17 28.63 -5.13
C ILE A 549 19.69 28.60 -5.15
N GLU A 550 20.30 29.35 -4.24
CA GLU A 550 21.73 29.31 -4.00
C GLU A 550 22.06 28.14 -3.05
N TYR A 551 22.75 27.11 -3.55
CA TYR A 551 23.04 25.89 -2.79
C TYR A 551 23.91 26.14 -1.54
N GLN A 552 24.64 27.27 -1.45
CA GLN A 552 25.54 27.58 -0.33
C GLN A 552 24.83 27.97 0.99
N SER A 553 23.50 28.02 1.04
CA SER A 553 22.77 28.25 2.29
C SER A 553 22.58 26.99 3.17
N THR A 554 23.14 25.84 2.79
CA THR A 554 23.06 24.57 3.57
C THR A 554 23.78 24.63 4.91
N ILE A 555 24.51 25.71 5.18
CA ILE A 555 24.95 26.00 6.52
C ILE A 555 23.88 26.84 7.20
N THR A 556 22.99 26.18 7.91
CA THR A 556 22.15 26.73 9.01
C THR A 556 23.00 27.29 10.15
N LEU A 557 24.23 27.78 9.90
CA LEU A 557 25.18 28.24 10.92
C LEU A 557 24.65 29.47 11.67
N ASN A 558 23.65 30.20 11.15
CA ASN A 558 23.11 31.40 11.81
C ASN A 558 21.62 31.75 11.47
N LYS A 559 20.85 30.86 10.84
CA LYS A 559 19.45 31.15 10.43
C LYS A 559 18.45 30.16 11.03
N ARG A 560 17.36 30.71 11.62
CA ARG A 560 16.21 29.94 12.14
C ARG A 560 15.55 29.13 11.01
N LEU A 561 15.25 27.85 11.25
CA LEU A 561 14.78 26.89 10.24
C LEU A 561 13.53 27.35 9.48
N LEU A 562 12.62 28.03 10.19
CA LEU A 562 11.34 28.53 9.66
C LEU A 562 11.48 29.57 8.54
N PHE A 563 12.66 30.16 8.33
CA PHE A 563 12.91 31.15 7.27
C PHE A 563 13.64 30.57 6.05
N ASN A 564 13.83 29.25 6.01
CA ASN A 564 14.34 28.59 4.81
C ASN A 564 13.17 28.20 3.89
N GLU A 565 12.84 29.09 2.94
CA GLU A 565 11.71 28.91 2.00
C GLU A 565 11.80 27.60 1.23
N PHE A 566 12.99 27.23 0.74
CA PHE A 566 13.19 25.99 0.00
C PHE A 566 12.91 24.74 0.85
N LEU A 567 13.37 24.72 2.10
CA LEU A 567 13.07 23.62 3.02
C LEU A 567 11.57 23.53 3.29
N MET A 568 10.91 24.66 3.54
CA MET A 568 9.47 24.71 3.80
C MET A 568 8.67 24.19 2.61
N ASP A 569 8.95 24.67 1.40
CA ASP A 569 8.34 24.19 0.15
C ASP A 569 8.57 22.69 -0.02
N SER A 570 9.81 22.22 0.18
CA SER A 570 10.17 20.82 -0.03
C SER A 570 9.51 19.88 0.99
N LEU A 571 9.50 20.27 2.28
CA LEU A 571 8.86 19.49 3.34
C LEU A 571 7.34 19.46 3.17
N THR A 572 6.71 20.59 2.86
CA THR A 572 5.25 20.64 2.68
C THR A 572 4.81 19.91 1.41
N HIS A 573 5.60 19.93 0.34
CA HIS A 573 5.31 19.18 -0.86
C HIS A 573 5.46 17.68 -0.64
N VAL A 574 6.60 17.22 -0.08
CA VAL A 574 6.89 15.77 0.03
C VAL A 574 5.84 15.03 0.87
N VAL A 575 5.31 15.66 1.92
CA VAL A 575 4.25 15.05 2.75
C VAL A 575 2.89 15.00 2.07
N ARG A 576 2.68 15.75 0.97
CA ARG A 576 1.44 15.82 0.16
C ARG A 576 1.51 15.05 -1.16
N GLU A 577 2.62 14.38 -1.46
CA GLU A 577 2.82 13.65 -2.73
C GLU A 577 1.94 12.39 -2.86
N ARG A 578 1.35 11.89 -1.75
CA ARG A 578 0.56 10.65 -1.72
C ARG A 578 -0.94 10.92 -1.85
N ILE A 579 -1.54 10.72 -3.01
CA ILE A 579 -3.00 10.68 -3.13
C ILE A 579 -3.60 9.44 -2.43
N PRO A 580 -4.90 9.46 -2.05
CA PRO A 580 -5.57 8.27 -1.56
C PRO A 580 -5.39 7.09 -2.53
N GLU A 581 -5.01 5.95 -1.98
CA GLU A 581 -4.83 4.72 -2.73
C GLU A 581 -6.17 4.23 -3.32
N ARG A 582 -6.11 3.46 -4.43
CA ARG A 582 -7.30 2.75 -4.91
C ARG A 582 -7.69 1.67 -3.89
N LEU A 583 -8.99 1.54 -3.58
CA LEU A 583 -9.48 0.47 -2.72
C LEU A 583 -9.13 -0.93 -3.27
N VAL A 584 -9.36 -1.12 -4.55
CA VAL A 584 -9.01 -2.31 -5.34
C VAL A 584 -8.07 -1.88 -6.47
N HIS A 585 -7.26 -2.78 -7.01
CA HIS A 585 -6.33 -2.44 -8.10
C HIS A 585 -5.21 -1.47 -7.72
N ALA A 586 -4.78 -1.47 -6.46
CA ALA A 586 -3.76 -0.55 -5.96
C ALA A 586 -2.37 -0.85 -6.54
N LYS A 587 -1.92 -2.10 -6.47
CA LYS A 587 -0.69 -2.57 -7.10
C LYS A 587 -0.91 -2.79 -8.60
N ALA A 588 -0.13 -2.11 -9.44
CA ALA A 588 -0.31 -2.13 -10.89
C ALA A 588 0.94 -1.75 -11.67
N ALA A 589 0.93 -2.12 -12.95
CA ALA A 589 1.79 -1.60 -13.99
C ALA A 589 0.92 -1.07 -15.15
N GLY A 590 1.51 -0.24 -16.01
CA GLY A 590 0.83 0.21 -17.21
C GLY A 590 1.80 0.67 -18.27
N ALA A 591 1.32 0.71 -19.49
CA ALA A 591 2.08 1.08 -20.67
C ALA A 591 1.16 1.61 -21.76
N PHE A 592 1.76 2.17 -22.81
CA PHE A 592 1.04 2.82 -23.89
C PHE A 592 1.36 2.15 -25.22
N GLY A 593 0.46 2.33 -26.17
CA GLY A 593 0.70 1.94 -27.55
C GLY A 593 -0.51 2.20 -28.42
N TYR A 594 -0.89 1.21 -29.23
CA TYR A 594 -2.00 1.36 -30.16
C TYR A 594 -2.81 0.08 -30.29
N PHE A 595 -4.08 0.26 -30.63
CA PHE A 595 -4.98 -0.77 -31.13
C PHE A 595 -5.19 -0.57 -32.63
N GLU A 596 -5.06 -1.64 -33.40
CA GLU A 596 -5.24 -1.68 -34.84
C GLU A 596 -6.35 -2.66 -35.19
N VAL A 597 -7.36 -2.17 -35.92
CA VAL A 597 -8.47 -2.99 -36.39
C VAL A 597 -8.07 -3.69 -37.68
N THR A 598 -8.07 -5.02 -37.68
CA THR A 598 -7.64 -5.83 -38.82
C THR A 598 -8.82 -6.39 -39.60
N HIS A 599 -9.99 -6.49 -38.98
CA HIS A 599 -11.19 -7.08 -39.57
C HIS A 599 -12.35 -6.06 -39.57
N ASP A 600 -13.18 -6.12 -40.61
CA ASP A 600 -14.36 -5.27 -40.70
C ASP A 600 -15.50 -5.89 -39.87
N ILE A 601 -16.06 -5.09 -38.97
CA ILE A 601 -17.23 -5.45 -38.15
C ILE A 601 -18.34 -4.40 -38.27
N SER A 602 -18.36 -3.61 -39.35
CA SER A 602 -19.34 -2.55 -39.58
C SER A 602 -20.78 -3.05 -39.72
N ASP A 603 -20.96 -4.35 -39.99
CA ASP A 603 -22.24 -5.06 -39.92
C ASP A 603 -22.73 -5.28 -38.48
N ILE A 604 -21.85 -5.18 -37.48
CA ILE A 604 -22.14 -5.42 -36.06
C ILE A 604 -22.13 -4.12 -35.26
N CYS A 605 -21.16 -3.22 -35.49
CA CYS A 605 -20.98 -2.01 -34.70
C CYS A 605 -20.53 -0.84 -35.58
N ARG A 606 -21.17 0.32 -35.43
CA ARG A 606 -20.84 1.55 -36.18
C ARG A 606 -19.72 2.40 -35.55
N ALA A 607 -19.24 2.02 -34.37
CA ALA A 607 -18.28 2.81 -33.62
C ALA A 607 -16.99 3.05 -34.43
N LYS A 608 -16.59 4.33 -34.57
CA LYS A 608 -15.50 4.71 -35.49
C LYS A 608 -14.15 4.07 -35.14
N LEU A 609 -13.93 3.71 -33.87
CA LEU A 609 -12.70 3.03 -33.45
C LEU A 609 -12.58 1.60 -34.00
N PHE A 610 -13.68 0.99 -34.47
CA PHE A 610 -13.72 -0.36 -35.06
C PHE A 610 -13.77 -0.36 -36.59
N LYS A 611 -13.49 0.77 -37.22
CA LYS A 611 -13.32 0.82 -38.67
C LYS A 611 -12.02 0.08 -39.05
N LYS A 612 -12.11 -0.87 -39.99
CA LYS A 612 -10.94 -1.61 -40.49
C LYS A 612 -9.82 -0.65 -40.92
N GLY A 613 -8.60 -0.91 -40.44
CA GLY A 613 -7.41 -0.08 -40.67
C GLY A 613 -7.28 1.13 -39.74
N GLU A 614 -8.26 1.43 -38.88
CA GLU A 614 -8.10 2.48 -37.88
C GLU A 614 -7.05 2.07 -36.83
N LYS A 615 -6.12 2.98 -36.56
CA LYS A 615 -5.09 2.85 -35.54
C LYS A 615 -5.32 3.86 -34.41
N THR A 616 -5.78 3.35 -33.29
CA THR A 616 -6.21 4.14 -32.12
C THR A 616 -5.16 4.06 -31.01
N PRO A 617 -4.61 5.18 -30.51
CA PRO A 617 -3.73 5.17 -29.35
C PRO A 617 -4.45 4.62 -28.14
N ILE A 618 -3.73 3.83 -27.33
CA ILE A 618 -4.27 3.25 -26.11
C ILE A 618 -3.34 3.45 -24.91
N ALA A 619 -3.95 3.44 -23.73
CA ALA A 619 -3.27 3.21 -22.46
C ALA A 619 -3.79 1.90 -21.84
N ALA A 620 -2.88 1.02 -21.42
CA ALA A 620 -3.19 -0.23 -20.75
C ALA A 620 -2.73 -0.17 -19.29
N ARG A 621 -3.53 -0.73 -18.39
CA ARG A 621 -3.18 -0.90 -16.98
C ARG A 621 -3.53 -2.30 -16.52
N PHE A 622 -2.54 -2.99 -15.97
CA PHE A 622 -2.67 -4.32 -15.38
C PHE A 622 -2.48 -4.22 -13.87
N SER A 623 -3.27 -4.93 -13.07
CA SER A 623 -3.25 -4.75 -11.62
C SER A 623 -3.65 -5.98 -10.83
N LEU A 624 -3.25 -6.06 -9.56
CA LEU A 624 -3.79 -7.02 -8.59
C LEU A 624 -5.10 -6.46 -8.03
N VAL A 625 -6.19 -7.24 -8.03
CA VAL A 625 -7.52 -6.76 -7.61
C VAL A 625 -7.54 -6.40 -6.12
N ILE A 626 -7.03 -7.28 -5.26
CA ILE A 626 -7.16 -7.17 -3.80
C ILE A 626 -5.91 -6.60 -3.15
N SER A 627 -4.71 -6.88 -3.65
CA SER A 627 -3.48 -6.46 -2.98
C SER A 627 -3.32 -4.93 -2.88
N GLU A 628 -2.84 -4.47 -1.73
CA GLU A 628 -2.41 -3.08 -1.55
C GLU A 628 -1.09 -2.80 -2.28
N ARG A 629 -0.75 -1.51 -2.44
CA ARG A 629 0.55 -1.05 -2.94
C ARG A 629 1.68 -1.65 -2.12
N GLY A 630 2.70 -2.16 -2.79
CA GLY A 630 3.83 -2.85 -2.17
C GLY A 630 3.67 -4.38 -2.11
N GLY A 631 2.48 -4.92 -2.37
CA GLY A 631 2.25 -6.36 -2.50
C GLY A 631 2.97 -6.98 -3.70
N SER A 632 3.17 -8.31 -3.66
CA SER A 632 3.90 -9.04 -4.69
C SER A 632 3.07 -9.26 -5.97
N ASP A 633 3.67 -8.96 -7.13
CA ASP A 633 3.12 -9.24 -8.46
C ASP A 633 2.82 -10.73 -8.71
N THR A 634 3.41 -11.63 -7.93
CA THR A 634 3.19 -13.09 -8.01
C THR A 634 2.17 -13.62 -6.99
N GLN A 635 1.54 -12.74 -6.21
CA GLN A 635 0.47 -13.14 -5.30
C GLN A 635 -0.69 -13.78 -6.09
N ARG A 636 -1.28 -14.87 -5.57
CA ARG A 636 -2.51 -15.45 -6.13
C ARG A 636 -3.63 -14.43 -5.96
N ASP A 637 -4.04 -13.84 -7.07
CA ASP A 637 -5.04 -12.77 -7.16
C ASP A 637 -5.62 -12.78 -8.57
N VAL A 638 -6.85 -12.30 -8.73
CA VAL A 638 -7.34 -11.95 -10.05
C VAL A 638 -6.59 -10.72 -10.53
N ARG A 639 -6.34 -10.64 -11.83
CA ARG A 639 -5.65 -9.51 -12.44
C ARG A 639 -6.64 -8.63 -13.16
N GLY A 640 -6.65 -7.34 -12.83
CA GLY A 640 -7.36 -6.33 -13.61
C GLY A 640 -6.69 -6.15 -14.97
N PHE A 641 -7.48 -6.05 -16.03
CA PHE A 641 -7.04 -5.83 -17.40
C PHE A 641 -7.86 -4.66 -17.97
N ALA A 642 -7.28 -3.46 -17.95
CA ALA A 642 -7.99 -2.24 -18.34
C ALA A 642 -7.33 -1.57 -19.54
N LEU A 643 -8.14 -1.21 -20.54
CA LEU A 643 -7.73 -0.52 -21.76
C LEU A 643 -8.52 0.78 -21.93
N LYS A 644 -7.82 1.87 -22.23
CA LYS A 644 -8.39 3.17 -22.58
C LYS A 644 -8.03 3.48 -24.02
N PHE A 645 -9.03 3.77 -24.84
CA PHE A 645 -8.89 4.11 -26.24
C PHE A 645 -9.10 5.60 -26.42
N TYR A 646 -8.10 6.31 -26.94
CA TYR A 646 -8.19 7.74 -27.24
C TYR A 646 -8.77 7.90 -28.66
N THR A 647 -10.09 7.87 -28.77
CA THR A 647 -10.80 7.86 -30.06
C THR A 647 -11.08 9.28 -30.57
N LYS A 648 -11.57 9.38 -31.81
CA LYS A 648 -12.05 10.64 -32.42
C LYS A 648 -13.36 11.15 -31.82
N ASP A 649 -14.08 10.30 -31.09
CA ASP A 649 -15.40 10.59 -30.48
C ASP A 649 -15.32 10.71 -28.95
N GLY A 650 -14.11 10.81 -28.39
CA GLY A 650 -13.85 10.80 -26.94
C GLY A 650 -13.13 9.54 -26.49
N ASN A 651 -13.10 9.31 -25.17
CA ASN A 651 -12.47 8.12 -24.61
C ASN A 651 -13.47 6.97 -24.54
N PHE A 652 -13.02 5.77 -24.91
CA PHE A 652 -13.71 4.52 -24.64
C PHE A 652 -12.86 3.68 -23.67
N ASP A 653 -13.45 3.16 -22.61
CA ASP A 653 -12.73 2.33 -21.64
C ASP A 653 -13.32 0.92 -21.56
N ILE A 654 -12.45 -0.09 -21.65
CA ILE A 654 -12.78 -1.47 -21.30
C ILE A 654 -12.12 -1.77 -19.95
N VAL A 655 -12.92 -2.17 -18.95
CA VAL A 655 -12.41 -2.58 -17.64
C VAL A 655 -12.76 -4.03 -17.36
N GLY A 656 -11.78 -4.89 -17.60
CA GLY A 656 -11.90 -6.34 -17.54
C GLY A 656 -10.97 -7.00 -16.53
N PHE A 657 -10.85 -8.31 -16.66
CA PHE A 657 -9.97 -9.16 -15.85
C PHE A 657 -9.20 -10.15 -16.73
N ASN A 658 -8.26 -10.87 -16.14
CA ASN A 658 -7.67 -12.07 -16.75
C ASN A 658 -8.56 -13.31 -16.68
N THR A 659 -9.72 -13.20 -16.02
CA THR A 659 -10.77 -14.23 -16.00
C THR A 659 -11.93 -13.80 -16.90
N PRO A 660 -12.56 -14.73 -17.66
CA PRO A 660 -13.65 -14.40 -18.59
C PRO A 660 -15.01 -14.15 -17.91
N MET A 661 -15.08 -14.26 -16.59
CA MET A 661 -16.27 -14.09 -15.75
C MET A 661 -15.92 -13.33 -14.46
N TYR A 662 -16.96 -12.98 -13.72
CA TYR A 662 -16.92 -12.28 -12.45
C TYR A 662 -17.49 -13.12 -11.31
N ALA A 663 -17.27 -12.67 -10.06
CA ALA A 663 -17.58 -13.47 -8.87
C ALA A 663 -19.06 -13.46 -8.47
N TYR A 664 -19.83 -12.49 -8.96
CA TYR A 664 -21.22 -12.29 -8.60
C TYR A 664 -21.96 -11.56 -9.73
N LYS A 665 -23.27 -11.75 -9.79
CA LYS A 665 -24.15 -11.09 -10.80
C LYS A 665 -24.98 -9.94 -10.23
N ASP A 666 -25.15 -9.89 -8.91
CA ASP A 666 -25.87 -8.82 -8.23
C ASP A 666 -24.89 -7.84 -7.58
N PRO A 667 -24.89 -6.54 -7.96
CA PRO A 667 -23.94 -5.58 -7.43
C PRO A 667 -24.07 -5.32 -5.92
N ILE A 668 -25.19 -5.68 -5.27
CA ILE A 668 -25.31 -5.57 -3.80
C ILE A 668 -24.27 -6.39 -3.05
N LEU A 669 -23.76 -7.45 -3.70
CA LEU A 669 -22.73 -8.33 -3.14
C LEU A 669 -21.32 -7.74 -3.23
N PHE A 670 -21.10 -6.67 -4.02
CA PHE A 670 -19.76 -6.13 -4.25
C PHE A 670 -19.05 -5.65 -2.98
N PRO A 671 -19.65 -4.82 -2.10
CA PRO A 671 -18.96 -4.36 -0.89
C PRO A 671 -18.57 -5.53 0.01
N THR A 672 -19.46 -6.51 0.16
CA THR A 672 -19.22 -7.70 0.99
C THR A 672 -18.15 -8.60 0.37
N PHE A 673 -18.12 -8.76 -0.96
CA PHE A 673 -17.08 -9.49 -1.69
C PHE A 673 -15.70 -8.86 -1.52
N VAL A 674 -15.59 -7.54 -1.62
CA VAL A 674 -14.31 -6.85 -1.41
C VAL A 674 -13.86 -7.01 0.04
N ARG A 675 -14.76 -6.76 1.00
CA ARG A 675 -14.45 -6.86 2.43
C ARG A 675 -14.05 -8.27 2.86
N SER A 676 -14.62 -9.33 2.28
CA SER A 676 -14.27 -10.72 2.64
C SER A 676 -12.85 -11.11 2.24
N GLN A 677 -12.23 -10.39 1.30
CA GLN A 677 -10.87 -10.63 0.82
C GLN A 677 -9.84 -9.64 1.38
N LYS A 678 -10.29 -8.48 1.86
CA LYS A 678 -9.45 -7.49 2.52
C LYS A 678 -9.00 -7.96 3.91
N ARG A 679 -8.05 -7.21 4.46
CA ARG A 679 -7.47 -7.45 5.79
C ARG A 679 -8.55 -7.39 6.87
N ASN A 680 -8.49 -8.30 7.83
CA ASN A 680 -9.38 -8.37 8.97
C ASN A 680 -9.28 -7.06 9.78
N PRO A 681 -10.41 -6.45 10.20
CA PRO A 681 -10.39 -5.14 10.83
C PRO A 681 -9.59 -5.06 12.13
N ALA A 682 -9.45 -6.14 12.90
CA ALA A 682 -8.73 -6.12 14.18
C ALA A 682 -7.24 -6.46 14.01
N THR A 683 -6.92 -7.46 13.18
CA THR A 683 -5.56 -7.98 13.05
C THR A 683 -4.76 -7.30 11.93
N ASP A 684 -5.44 -6.68 10.97
CA ASP A 684 -4.89 -6.21 9.68
C ASP A 684 -4.18 -7.30 8.87
N LEU A 685 -4.59 -8.57 9.04
CA LEU A 685 -4.09 -9.73 8.30
C LEU A 685 -5.16 -10.25 7.35
N HIS A 686 -4.75 -10.91 6.26
CA HIS A 686 -5.70 -11.70 5.45
C HIS A 686 -6.26 -12.86 6.28
N ASP A 687 -7.59 -13.03 6.26
CA ASP A 687 -8.31 -14.02 7.07
C ASP A 687 -9.00 -15.06 6.16
N PRO A 688 -8.56 -16.32 6.16
CA PRO A 688 -9.17 -17.37 5.35
C PRO A 688 -10.62 -17.65 5.76
N ASN A 689 -11.01 -17.37 7.01
CA ASN A 689 -12.39 -17.54 7.46
C ASN A 689 -13.32 -16.57 6.73
N MET A 690 -12.94 -15.31 6.58
CA MET A 690 -13.74 -14.31 5.87
C MET A 690 -13.94 -14.69 4.40
N LEU A 691 -12.87 -15.10 3.73
CA LEU A 691 -12.90 -15.54 2.33
C LEU A 691 -13.82 -16.76 2.15
N TRP A 692 -13.55 -17.84 2.89
CA TRP A 692 -14.29 -19.09 2.73
C TRP A 692 -15.71 -19.01 3.25
N ASP A 693 -16.01 -18.13 4.22
CA ASP A 693 -17.39 -17.86 4.63
C ASP A 693 -18.19 -17.29 3.46
N TYR A 694 -17.66 -16.24 2.81
CA TYR A 694 -18.29 -15.62 1.64
C TYR A 694 -18.47 -16.60 0.47
N ILE A 695 -17.40 -17.30 0.06
CA ILE A 695 -17.45 -18.20 -1.11
C ILE A 695 -18.54 -19.25 -0.93
N THR A 696 -18.62 -19.84 0.26
CA THR A 696 -19.48 -21.01 0.49
C THR A 696 -20.94 -20.67 0.79
N ILE A 697 -21.28 -19.39 1.01
CA ILE A 697 -22.67 -18.89 1.04
C ILE A 697 -23.11 -18.29 -0.30
N ASN A 698 -22.18 -17.91 -1.18
CA ASN A 698 -22.45 -17.33 -2.50
C ASN A 698 -21.99 -18.29 -3.62
N PRO A 699 -22.77 -19.33 -3.95
CA PRO A 699 -22.35 -20.38 -4.88
C PRO A 699 -22.07 -19.88 -6.30
N GLU A 700 -22.60 -18.74 -6.71
CA GLU A 700 -22.30 -18.12 -8.03
C GLU A 700 -20.83 -17.74 -8.21
N SER A 701 -20.08 -17.57 -7.11
CA SER A 701 -18.65 -17.24 -7.14
C SER A 701 -17.73 -18.42 -7.45
N PHE A 702 -18.20 -19.67 -7.34
CA PHE A 702 -17.34 -20.85 -7.43
C PHE A 702 -16.63 -20.97 -8.78
N HIS A 703 -17.27 -20.59 -9.88
CA HIS A 703 -16.68 -20.72 -11.20
C HIS A 703 -15.40 -19.88 -11.31
N MET A 704 -15.46 -18.62 -10.86
CA MET A 704 -14.29 -17.73 -10.79
C MET A 704 -13.25 -18.24 -9.79
N PHE A 705 -13.67 -18.73 -8.61
CA PHE A 705 -12.73 -19.20 -7.60
C PHE A 705 -12.01 -20.51 -7.98
N LEU A 706 -12.63 -21.38 -8.78
CA LEU A 706 -11.94 -22.54 -9.35
C LEU A 706 -10.81 -22.09 -10.29
N LEU A 707 -11.03 -21.07 -11.13
CA LEU A 707 -9.95 -20.49 -11.93
C LEU A 707 -8.90 -19.80 -11.07
N TYR A 708 -9.30 -19.06 -10.03
CA TYR A 708 -8.40 -18.44 -9.07
C TYR A 708 -7.48 -19.46 -8.39
N PHE A 709 -7.97 -20.66 -8.05
CA PHE A 709 -7.16 -21.74 -7.45
C PHE A 709 -6.46 -22.63 -8.48
N SER A 710 -6.80 -22.54 -9.76
CA SER A 710 -6.06 -23.20 -10.84
C SER A 710 -4.71 -22.51 -11.11
N ASP A 711 -3.91 -23.05 -12.04
CA ASP A 711 -2.66 -22.40 -12.45
C ASP A 711 -2.90 -20.99 -13.03
N ARG A 712 -4.07 -20.74 -13.64
CA ARG A 712 -4.45 -19.42 -14.19
C ARG A 712 -4.58 -18.31 -13.14
N GLY A 713 -4.54 -18.63 -11.85
CA GLY A 713 -4.58 -17.65 -10.76
C GLY A 713 -3.26 -16.90 -10.50
N ILE A 714 -2.15 -17.29 -11.16
CA ILE A 714 -0.85 -16.61 -11.06
C ILE A 714 -0.22 -16.51 -12.46
N PRO A 715 -0.58 -15.49 -13.26
CA PRO A 715 0.03 -15.28 -14.57
C PRO A 715 1.55 -15.04 -14.47
N ASP A 716 2.30 -15.55 -15.45
CA ASP A 716 3.74 -15.33 -15.57
C ASP A 716 4.01 -14.00 -16.28
N GLY A 717 3.98 -12.91 -15.51
CA GLY A 717 4.07 -11.56 -16.06
C GLY A 717 2.79 -11.11 -16.75
N TYR A 718 2.67 -9.80 -16.99
CA TYR A 718 1.46 -9.25 -17.62
C TYR A 718 1.36 -9.58 -19.11
N ARG A 719 2.49 -9.78 -19.79
CA ARG A 719 2.56 -10.04 -21.24
C ARG A 719 2.06 -11.42 -21.67
N HIS A 720 2.00 -12.36 -20.74
CA HIS A 720 1.50 -13.73 -20.96
C HIS A 720 0.08 -13.94 -20.43
N MET A 721 -0.59 -12.85 -20.07
CA MET A 721 -1.91 -12.90 -19.44
C MET A 721 -3.01 -12.64 -20.48
N PRO A 722 -4.04 -13.49 -20.57
CA PRO A 722 -5.23 -13.16 -21.34
C PRO A 722 -6.02 -12.03 -20.67
N GLY A 723 -6.79 -11.29 -21.46
CA GLY A 723 -7.68 -10.25 -20.99
C GLY A 723 -9.09 -10.45 -21.52
N PHE A 724 -10.10 -10.16 -20.70
CA PHE A 724 -11.50 -10.35 -21.05
C PHE A 724 -12.34 -9.15 -20.65
N GLY A 725 -13.17 -8.66 -21.57
CA GLY A 725 -14.28 -7.78 -21.23
C GLY A 725 -15.38 -8.62 -20.57
N ILE A 726 -15.55 -8.49 -19.25
CA ILE A 726 -16.48 -9.35 -18.51
C ILE A 726 -17.97 -9.06 -18.76
N HIS A 727 -18.28 -7.91 -19.36
CA HIS A 727 -19.65 -7.53 -19.70
C HIS A 727 -19.96 -7.91 -21.14
N THR A 728 -21.21 -8.31 -21.37
CA THR A 728 -21.78 -8.38 -22.72
C THR A 728 -22.25 -6.99 -23.11
N TYR A 729 -21.54 -6.32 -24.01
CA TYR A 729 -21.89 -4.97 -24.48
C TYR A 729 -22.96 -5.05 -25.56
N GLN A 730 -24.02 -4.26 -25.44
CA GLN A 730 -24.89 -3.93 -26.55
C GLN A 730 -24.18 -2.94 -27.47
N VAL A 731 -24.15 -3.27 -28.75
CA VAL A 731 -23.60 -2.45 -29.83
C VAL A 731 -24.61 -2.32 -30.96
N VAL A 732 -24.52 -1.22 -31.71
CA VAL A 732 -25.47 -0.88 -32.77
C VAL A 732 -24.71 -0.66 -34.07
N ASN A 733 -25.21 -1.23 -35.16
CA ASN A 733 -24.63 -1.03 -36.48
C ASN A 733 -25.24 0.20 -37.21
N ASN A 734 -24.81 0.46 -38.45
CA ASN A 734 -25.32 1.59 -39.24
C ASN A 734 -26.80 1.45 -39.67
N ARG A 735 -27.39 0.25 -39.53
CA ARG A 735 -28.80 -0.04 -39.81
C ARG A 735 -29.70 0.05 -38.58
N SER A 736 -29.15 0.48 -37.44
CA SER A 736 -29.84 0.51 -36.15
C SER A 736 -30.21 -0.88 -35.60
N GLU A 737 -29.52 -1.93 -36.04
CA GLU A 737 -29.73 -3.29 -35.51
C GLU A 737 -28.84 -3.51 -34.28
N ASN A 738 -29.40 -4.16 -33.26
CA ASN A 738 -28.68 -4.50 -32.04
C ASN A 738 -27.88 -5.80 -32.18
N HIS A 739 -26.65 -5.76 -31.71
CA HIS A 739 -25.83 -6.94 -31.48
C HIS A 739 -25.25 -6.89 -30.07
N PHE A 740 -24.86 -8.05 -29.56
CA PHE A 740 -24.28 -8.18 -28.23
C PHE A 740 -22.89 -8.81 -28.35
N ILE A 741 -21.89 -8.18 -27.76
CA ILE A 741 -20.50 -8.61 -27.91
C ILE A 741 -19.77 -8.77 -26.58
N ARG A 742 -18.86 -9.75 -26.51
CA ARG A 742 -17.86 -9.88 -25.45
C ARG A 742 -16.46 -9.82 -26.02
N PHE A 743 -15.59 -9.03 -25.41
CA PHE A 743 -14.21 -8.84 -25.85
C PHE A 743 -13.26 -9.89 -25.26
N HIS A 744 -12.37 -10.42 -26.10
CA HIS A 744 -11.31 -11.34 -25.75
C HIS A 744 -9.98 -10.79 -26.26
N PHE A 745 -8.95 -10.80 -25.42
CA PHE A 745 -7.60 -10.37 -25.73
C PHE A 745 -6.63 -11.49 -25.39
N LEU A 746 -6.11 -12.18 -26.40
CA LEU A 746 -5.18 -13.29 -26.20
C LEU A 746 -3.75 -12.84 -26.47
N PRO A 747 -2.80 -13.09 -25.55
CA PRO A 747 -1.42 -12.66 -25.72
C PRO A 747 -0.77 -13.43 -26.87
N ASP A 748 -0.13 -12.72 -27.80
CA ASP A 748 0.55 -13.34 -28.94
C ASP A 748 1.80 -14.13 -28.49
N ALA A 749 2.33 -13.80 -27.31
CA ALA A 749 3.43 -14.51 -26.66
C ALA A 749 2.99 -15.82 -25.95
N GLY A 750 1.72 -16.20 -26.07
CA GLY A 750 1.13 -17.36 -25.42
C GLY A 750 0.78 -17.13 -23.95
N ILE A 751 -0.17 -17.92 -23.45
CA ILE A 751 -0.61 -17.89 -22.05
C ILE A 751 0.37 -18.69 -21.20
N LYS A 752 0.90 -18.08 -20.13
CA LYS A 752 1.84 -18.71 -19.18
C LYS A 752 1.48 -18.35 -17.74
N ASN A 753 1.74 -19.29 -16.83
CA ASN A 753 1.44 -19.15 -15.41
C ASN A 753 2.59 -19.67 -14.55
N ILE A 754 2.68 -19.17 -13.32
CA ILE A 754 3.69 -19.57 -12.33
C ILE A 754 3.05 -20.50 -11.29
N LEU A 755 3.75 -21.56 -10.94
CA LEU A 755 3.31 -22.46 -9.86
C LEU A 755 3.43 -21.79 -8.48
N SER A 756 2.58 -22.20 -7.54
CA SER A 756 2.50 -21.58 -6.21
C SER A 756 3.83 -21.53 -5.43
N GLU A 757 4.67 -22.56 -5.55
CA GLU A 757 5.97 -22.60 -4.86
C GLU A 757 6.95 -21.60 -5.45
N GLU A 758 7.06 -21.58 -6.78
CA GLU A 758 7.90 -20.64 -7.51
C GLU A 758 7.43 -19.19 -7.32
N ALA A 759 6.12 -18.96 -7.33
CA ALA A 759 5.55 -17.65 -7.06
C ALA A 759 5.95 -17.08 -5.69
N ARG A 760 5.99 -17.94 -4.65
CA ARG A 760 6.47 -17.57 -3.30
C ARG A 760 7.97 -17.34 -3.28
N ARG A 761 8.75 -18.13 -4.02
CA ARG A 761 10.19 -17.91 -4.19
C ARG A 761 10.41 -16.51 -4.77
N ILE A 762 9.82 -16.20 -5.93
CA ILE A 762 9.93 -14.90 -6.59
C ILE A 762 9.50 -13.77 -5.66
N ALA A 763 8.36 -13.88 -4.97
CA ALA A 763 7.87 -12.86 -4.04
C ALA A 763 8.89 -12.51 -2.92
N GLY A 764 9.74 -13.46 -2.53
CA GLY A 764 10.78 -13.25 -1.52
C GLY A 764 11.97 -12.41 -1.99
N PHE A 765 12.20 -12.31 -3.30
CA PHE A 765 13.32 -11.56 -3.88
C PHE A 765 12.84 -10.33 -4.65
N ASP A 766 11.74 -10.47 -5.39
CA ASP A 766 11.22 -9.49 -6.36
C ASP A 766 9.69 -9.41 -6.33
N THR A 767 9.17 -8.50 -5.50
CA THR A 767 7.72 -8.23 -5.44
C THR A 767 7.20 -7.47 -6.67
N ASP A 768 8.08 -7.01 -7.56
CA ASP A 768 7.73 -6.20 -8.73
C ASP A 768 7.98 -6.94 -10.07
N TYR A 769 8.04 -8.28 -10.03
CA TYR A 769 8.38 -9.16 -11.17
C TYR A 769 7.63 -8.81 -12.46
N SER A 770 6.29 -8.81 -12.44
CA SER A 770 5.45 -8.56 -13.62
C SER A 770 5.58 -7.12 -14.13
N THR A 771 5.81 -6.17 -13.22
CA THR A 771 6.07 -4.77 -13.56
C THR A 771 7.41 -4.62 -14.28
N ARG A 772 8.47 -5.27 -13.77
CA ARG A 772 9.81 -5.25 -14.38
C ARG A 772 9.82 -5.95 -15.74
N ASP A 773 9.19 -7.12 -15.85
CA ASP A 773 9.05 -7.86 -17.11
C ASP A 773 8.40 -7.00 -18.21
N LEU A 774 7.25 -6.38 -17.92
CA LEU A 774 6.57 -5.50 -18.87
C LEU A 774 7.45 -4.31 -19.28
N TYR A 775 8.11 -3.66 -18.31
CA TYR A 775 8.95 -2.49 -18.58
C TYR A 775 10.14 -2.86 -19.47
N ASN A 776 10.88 -3.90 -19.10
CA ASN A 776 12.09 -4.33 -19.82
C ASN A 776 11.76 -4.85 -21.22
N ALA A 777 10.64 -5.56 -21.39
CA ALA A 777 10.20 -6.01 -22.71
C ALA A 777 9.99 -4.83 -23.67
N ILE A 778 9.37 -3.74 -23.20
CA ILE A 778 9.16 -2.55 -24.03
C ILE A 778 10.47 -1.80 -24.30
N GLU A 779 11.31 -1.61 -23.27
CA GLU A 779 12.56 -0.84 -23.41
C GLU A 779 13.55 -1.53 -24.36
N THR A 780 13.55 -2.87 -24.41
CA THR A 780 14.38 -3.68 -25.32
C THR A 780 13.77 -3.87 -26.72
N GLY A 781 12.59 -3.29 -27.00
CA GLY A 781 11.92 -3.41 -28.29
C GLY A 781 11.14 -4.73 -28.49
N ASN A 782 11.08 -5.60 -27.49
CA ASN A 782 10.23 -6.81 -27.47
C ASN A 782 8.77 -6.45 -27.11
N PHE A 783 8.14 -5.65 -27.97
CA PHE A 783 6.82 -5.07 -27.71
C PHE A 783 5.75 -6.15 -27.52
N PRO A 784 5.12 -6.25 -26.33
CA PRO A 784 4.06 -7.21 -26.11
C PRO A 784 2.80 -6.83 -26.91
N SER A 785 2.14 -7.84 -27.45
CA SER A 785 0.91 -7.67 -28.23
C SER A 785 -0.14 -8.73 -27.93
N TRP A 786 -1.40 -8.36 -28.14
CA TRP A 786 -2.55 -9.21 -27.92
C TRP A 786 -3.49 -9.15 -29.12
N THR A 787 -3.86 -10.32 -29.61
CA THR A 787 -4.93 -10.48 -30.59
C THR A 787 -6.29 -10.23 -29.93
N ALA A 788 -7.05 -9.29 -30.48
CA ALA A 788 -8.39 -8.96 -30.03
C ALA A 788 -9.44 -9.65 -30.89
N SER A 789 -10.39 -10.32 -30.23
CA SER A 789 -11.52 -11.00 -30.84
C SER A 789 -12.80 -10.69 -30.07
N ILE A 790 -13.94 -10.93 -30.71
CA ILE A 790 -15.27 -10.76 -30.12
C ILE A 790 -16.09 -12.03 -30.29
N GLN A 791 -16.88 -12.38 -29.28
CA GLN A 791 -18.05 -13.24 -29.48
C GLN A 791 -19.23 -12.33 -29.80
N VAL A 792 -20.13 -12.77 -30.69
CA VAL A 792 -21.26 -11.97 -31.17
C VAL A 792 -22.55 -12.77 -31.01
N LEU A 793 -23.56 -12.14 -30.41
CA LEU A 793 -24.92 -12.67 -30.31
C LEU A 793 -25.89 -11.71 -31.01
N THR A 794 -26.87 -12.28 -31.69
CA THR A 794 -28.07 -11.57 -32.16
C THR A 794 -29.13 -11.52 -31.06
N GLU A 795 -30.16 -10.70 -31.22
CA GLU A 795 -31.31 -10.72 -30.31
C GLU A 795 -31.99 -12.09 -30.22
N SER A 796 -31.97 -12.86 -31.32
CA SER A 796 -32.50 -14.23 -31.32
C SER A 796 -31.62 -15.17 -30.48
N ASP A 797 -30.30 -15.02 -30.55
CA ASP A 797 -29.37 -15.83 -29.76
C ASP A 797 -29.56 -15.55 -28.26
N VAL A 798 -29.74 -14.28 -27.87
CA VAL A 798 -30.02 -13.89 -26.48
C VAL A 798 -31.27 -14.60 -25.95
N LYS A 799 -32.34 -14.67 -26.74
CA LYS A 799 -33.60 -15.34 -26.36
C LYS A 799 -33.45 -16.87 -26.29
N ASN A 800 -32.60 -17.45 -27.13
CA ASN A 800 -32.47 -18.90 -27.32
C ASN A 800 -31.25 -19.54 -26.63
N ALA A 801 -30.42 -18.76 -25.93
CA ALA A 801 -29.17 -19.24 -25.34
C ALA A 801 -29.36 -20.32 -24.26
N GLY A 802 -30.54 -20.37 -23.62
CA GLY A 802 -30.87 -21.31 -22.55
C GLY A 802 -30.26 -20.94 -21.18
N PHE A 803 -29.66 -19.76 -21.07
CA PHE A 803 -29.21 -19.13 -19.83
C PHE A 803 -29.11 -17.61 -20.04
N ASP A 804 -28.99 -16.86 -18.94
CA ASP A 804 -28.76 -15.42 -19.00
C ASP A 804 -27.35 -15.10 -19.53
N VAL A 805 -27.28 -14.63 -20.77
CA VAL A 805 -26.03 -14.23 -21.45
C VAL A 805 -25.44 -12.91 -20.92
N PHE A 806 -26.19 -12.17 -20.09
CA PHE A 806 -25.76 -10.98 -19.39
C PHE A 806 -25.26 -11.29 -17.96
N ASP A 807 -25.49 -12.51 -17.46
CA ASP A 807 -24.91 -12.99 -16.22
C ASP A 807 -23.37 -13.04 -16.36
N VAL A 808 -22.72 -12.07 -15.72
CA VAL A 808 -21.26 -11.92 -15.72
C VAL A 808 -20.54 -13.05 -15.00
N THR A 809 -21.24 -13.93 -14.27
CA THR A 809 -20.67 -15.14 -13.66
C THR A 809 -20.56 -16.31 -14.65
N LYS A 810 -21.13 -16.17 -15.85
CA LYS A 810 -21.12 -17.19 -16.90
C LYS A 810 -20.16 -16.83 -18.02
N VAL A 811 -19.58 -17.84 -18.66
CA VAL A 811 -18.88 -17.71 -19.95
C VAL A 811 -19.82 -18.05 -21.09
N LEU A 812 -19.59 -17.44 -22.26
CA LEU A 812 -20.27 -17.82 -23.50
C LEU A 812 -19.55 -19.03 -24.12
N PRO A 813 -20.26 -20.15 -24.36
CA PRO A 813 -19.65 -21.35 -24.96
C PRO A 813 -19.04 -21.03 -26.34
N GLN A 814 -17.74 -21.29 -26.53
CA GLN A 814 -17.03 -20.94 -27.77
C GLN A 814 -17.40 -21.85 -28.95
N ASP A 815 -17.91 -23.06 -28.69
CA ASP A 815 -18.46 -23.98 -29.68
C ASP A 815 -19.75 -23.43 -30.33
N LYS A 816 -20.57 -22.72 -29.55
CA LYS A 816 -21.80 -22.07 -30.03
C LYS A 816 -21.56 -20.66 -30.55
N TYR A 817 -20.72 -19.90 -29.85
CA TYR A 817 -20.42 -18.50 -30.16
C TYR A 817 -18.91 -18.37 -30.39
N PRO A 818 -18.39 -18.73 -31.57
CA PRO A 818 -16.97 -18.73 -31.85
C PRO A 818 -16.38 -17.31 -31.85
N LEU A 819 -15.07 -17.23 -31.55
CA LEU A 819 -14.33 -15.98 -31.59
C LEU A 819 -14.24 -15.45 -33.03
N LYS A 820 -14.81 -14.28 -33.27
CA LYS A 820 -14.62 -13.50 -34.49
C LYS A 820 -13.42 -12.56 -34.30
N PRO A 821 -12.43 -12.56 -35.21
CA PRO A 821 -11.32 -11.62 -35.16
C PRO A 821 -11.78 -10.16 -35.23
N LEU A 822 -11.13 -9.28 -34.47
CA LEU A 822 -11.40 -7.84 -34.50
C LEU A 822 -10.14 -7.04 -34.86
N GLY A 823 -9.04 -7.28 -34.14
CA GLY A 823 -7.86 -6.44 -34.24
C GLY A 823 -6.69 -6.97 -33.41
N ARG A 824 -5.71 -6.11 -33.17
CA ARG A 824 -4.57 -6.39 -32.29
C ARG A 824 -4.18 -5.11 -31.57
N PHE A 825 -3.81 -5.19 -30.29
CA PHE A 825 -3.10 -4.09 -29.66
C PHE A 825 -1.65 -4.44 -29.36
N VAL A 826 -0.80 -3.42 -29.43
CA VAL A 826 0.65 -3.50 -29.17
C VAL A 826 0.99 -2.41 -28.16
N LEU A 827 1.75 -2.76 -27.12
CA LEU A 827 2.30 -1.79 -26.17
C LEU A 827 3.76 -1.55 -26.52
N ASN A 828 4.11 -0.31 -26.84
CA ASN A 828 5.42 0.05 -27.37
C ASN A 828 6.03 1.29 -26.71
N ARG A 829 5.45 1.75 -25.60
CA ARG A 829 5.97 2.89 -24.84
C ARG A 829 5.75 2.70 -23.34
N ASN A 830 6.85 2.75 -22.60
CA ASN A 830 6.85 2.82 -21.14
C ASN A 830 6.38 4.20 -20.65
N PRO A 831 5.83 4.29 -19.42
CA PRO A 831 5.56 5.58 -18.81
C PRO A 831 6.86 6.37 -18.65
N VAL A 832 6.82 7.67 -18.96
CA VAL A 832 7.92 8.62 -18.69
C VAL A 832 7.93 8.97 -17.20
N ASN A 833 6.74 9.11 -16.62
CA ASN A 833 6.54 9.29 -15.18
C ASN A 833 5.34 8.46 -14.74
N TYR A 834 5.58 7.40 -13.98
CA TYR A 834 4.57 6.49 -13.48
C TYR A 834 3.46 7.21 -12.70
N PHE A 835 3.79 8.21 -11.88
CA PHE A 835 2.76 8.91 -11.09
C PHE A 835 1.80 9.66 -12.01
N ALA A 836 2.33 10.46 -12.94
CA ALA A 836 1.54 11.27 -13.86
C ALA A 836 0.77 10.42 -14.89
N GLU A 837 1.36 9.31 -15.36
CA GLU A 837 0.83 8.54 -16.48
C GLU A 837 0.11 7.24 -16.08
N ILE A 838 0.42 6.63 -14.93
CA ILE A 838 -0.19 5.36 -14.48
C ILE A 838 -0.96 5.52 -13.18
N GLU A 839 -0.42 6.23 -12.18
CA GLU A 839 -1.12 6.39 -10.89
C GLU A 839 -2.33 7.33 -11.01
N GLN A 840 -2.23 8.37 -11.83
CA GLN A 840 -3.35 9.25 -12.18
C GLN A 840 -4.25 8.73 -13.30
N LEU A 841 -3.91 7.61 -13.94
CA LEU A 841 -4.74 7.00 -14.98
C LEU A 841 -6.05 6.47 -14.37
N ALA A 842 -7.15 7.01 -14.88
CA ALA A 842 -8.50 6.76 -14.44
C ALA A 842 -9.31 6.03 -15.53
N PHE A 843 -9.78 4.84 -15.19
CA PHE A 843 -10.71 4.08 -16.03
C PHE A 843 -12.14 4.25 -15.51
N SER A 844 -13.10 4.31 -16.42
CA SER A 844 -14.52 4.29 -16.09
C SER A 844 -15.29 3.56 -17.19
N PRO A 845 -16.01 2.47 -16.88
CA PRO A 845 -16.92 1.82 -17.85
C PRO A 845 -18.03 2.74 -18.38
N ALA A 846 -18.23 3.92 -17.76
CA ALA A 846 -19.14 4.94 -18.25
C ALA A 846 -18.57 5.77 -19.42
N ASN A 847 -17.29 5.60 -19.76
CA ASN A 847 -16.68 6.22 -20.93
C ASN A 847 -17.00 5.36 -22.15
N LEU A 848 -18.09 5.71 -22.83
CA LEU A 848 -18.60 5.07 -24.04
C LEU A 848 -18.51 6.05 -25.22
N VAL A 849 -18.50 5.48 -26.42
CA VAL A 849 -18.51 6.22 -27.70
C VAL A 849 -19.69 5.74 -28.54
N ASP A 850 -20.04 6.51 -29.57
CA ASP A 850 -21.16 6.18 -30.45
C ASP A 850 -21.07 4.74 -31.00
N GLY A 851 -22.21 4.05 -31.07
CA GLY A 851 -22.31 2.65 -31.48
C GLY A 851 -22.09 1.62 -30.37
N ILE A 852 -21.72 2.04 -29.15
CA ILE A 852 -21.55 1.17 -27.97
C ILE A 852 -22.41 1.71 -26.83
N LEU A 853 -23.43 0.94 -26.41
CA LEU A 853 -24.38 1.37 -25.37
C LEU A 853 -24.02 0.83 -23.97
N GLY A 854 -23.17 -0.20 -23.89
CA GLY A 854 -22.84 -0.89 -22.64
C GLY A 854 -23.66 -2.16 -22.43
N GLY A 855 -23.43 -2.87 -21.33
CA GLY A 855 -24.20 -4.08 -21.00
C GLY A 855 -25.47 -3.76 -20.21
N PRO A 856 -26.58 -4.50 -20.42
CA PRO A 856 -27.79 -4.36 -19.62
C PRO A 856 -27.66 -4.98 -18.22
N ASP A 857 -26.53 -5.61 -17.88
CA ASP A 857 -26.31 -6.23 -16.58
C ASP A 857 -26.15 -5.20 -15.44
N LYS A 858 -26.69 -5.51 -14.26
CA LYS A 858 -26.65 -4.61 -13.10
C LYS A 858 -25.25 -4.36 -12.57
N VAL A 859 -24.31 -5.27 -12.80
CA VAL A 859 -22.90 -5.05 -12.41
C VAL A 859 -22.29 -3.93 -13.26
N PHE A 860 -22.60 -3.86 -14.56
CA PHE A 860 -22.17 -2.76 -15.43
C PHE A 860 -22.72 -1.42 -14.94
N GLU A 861 -24.02 -1.34 -14.64
CA GLU A 861 -24.68 -0.15 -14.09
C GLU A 861 -23.99 0.33 -12.80
N ALA A 862 -23.77 -0.57 -11.85
CA ALA A 862 -23.08 -0.28 -10.59
C ALA A 862 -21.65 0.22 -10.81
N ARG A 863 -20.89 -0.41 -11.71
CA ARG A 863 -19.50 -0.04 -12.00
C ARG A 863 -19.39 1.33 -12.66
N ARG A 864 -20.36 1.76 -13.47
CA ARG A 864 -20.41 3.11 -14.06
C ARG A 864 -20.42 4.19 -12.99
N LEU A 865 -21.20 3.98 -11.92
CA LEU A 865 -21.24 4.86 -10.75
C LEU A 865 -19.94 4.76 -9.94
N ALA A 866 -19.62 3.55 -9.45
CA ALA A 866 -18.55 3.34 -8.47
C ALA A 866 -17.18 3.78 -8.96
N TYR A 867 -16.85 3.55 -10.24
CA TYR A 867 -15.55 3.92 -10.79
C TYR A 867 -15.39 5.44 -10.88
N ARG A 868 -16.40 6.18 -11.32
CA ARG A 868 -16.33 7.66 -11.36
C ARG A 868 -16.19 8.23 -9.95
N ASP A 869 -17.00 7.72 -9.04
CA ASP A 869 -17.03 8.14 -7.65
C ASP A 869 -15.68 7.93 -6.94
N ALA A 870 -15.04 6.77 -7.18
CA ALA A 870 -13.68 6.51 -6.71
C ALA A 870 -12.65 7.51 -7.27
N GLN A 871 -12.78 7.96 -8.52
CA GLN A 871 -11.87 8.97 -9.07
C GLN A 871 -12.16 10.37 -8.55
N TYR A 872 -13.42 10.72 -8.27
CA TYR A 872 -13.73 11.99 -7.62
C TYR A 872 -13.07 12.09 -6.24
N HIS A 873 -13.09 11.01 -5.47
CA HIS A 873 -12.39 10.95 -4.17
C HIS A 873 -10.87 11.07 -4.31
N ARG A 874 -10.26 10.34 -5.27
CA ARG A 874 -8.80 10.25 -5.38
C ARG A 874 -8.14 11.39 -6.13
N LEU A 875 -8.73 11.80 -7.25
CA LEU A 875 -8.13 12.68 -8.24
C LEU A 875 -8.86 14.02 -8.34
N GLY A 876 -10.09 14.14 -7.84
CA GLY A 876 -10.91 15.35 -7.91
C GLY A 876 -11.93 15.35 -9.05
N GLY A 877 -12.84 16.33 -9.03
CA GLY A 877 -13.94 16.45 -10.00
C GLY A 877 -13.48 16.60 -11.45
N ASN A 878 -12.29 17.18 -11.67
CA ASN A 878 -11.73 17.42 -13.01
C ASN A 878 -10.73 16.35 -13.47
N PHE A 879 -10.77 15.12 -12.93
CA PHE A 879 -9.78 14.09 -13.27
C PHE A 879 -9.67 13.78 -14.77
N LEU A 880 -10.74 13.98 -15.56
CA LEU A 880 -10.76 13.82 -17.02
C LEU A 880 -9.95 14.90 -17.76
N ARG A 881 -9.45 15.92 -17.06
CA ARG A 881 -8.61 17.00 -17.60
C ARG A 881 -7.14 16.81 -17.30
N ILE A 882 -6.80 15.85 -16.43
CA ILE A 882 -5.42 15.38 -16.27
C ILE A 882 -4.96 14.84 -17.63
N PRO A 883 -3.74 15.19 -18.11
CA PRO A 883 -3.31 14.89 -19.49
C PRO A 883 -3.54 13.45 -19.95
N VAL A 884 -3.25 12.47 -19.08
CA VAL A 884 -3.42 11.04 -19.43
C VAL A 884 -4.88 10.59 -19.52
N ASN A 885 -5.81 11.31 -18.89
CA ASN A 885 -7.25 11.01 -18.93
C ASN A 885 -8.00 11.85 -19.95
N CYS A 886 -7.36 12.88 -20.51
CA CYS A 886 -7.97 13.78 -21.48
C CYS A 886 -8.24 13.04 -22.79
N PRO A 887 -9.40 13.26 -23.44
CA PRO A 887 -9.62 12.77 -24.80
C PRO A 887 -8.71 13.50 -25.79
N MET A 888 -7.48 13.01 -25.96
CA MET A 888 -6.41 13.70 -26.70
C MET A 888 -6.76 14.04 -28.16
N ARG A 889 -7.63 13.25 -28.80
CA ARG A 889 -8.07 13.42 -30.19
C ARG A 889 -9.41 14.14 -30.34
N HIS A 890 -10.07 14.46 -29.24
CA HIS A 890 -11.39 15.07 -29.23
C HIS A 890 -11.45 16.14 -28.13
N ARG A 891 -11.53 17.41 -28.51
CA ARG A 891 -11.71 18.47 -27.50
C ARG A 891 -13.09 18.32 -26.87
N ALA A 892 -13.12 17.92 -25.59
CA ALA A 892 -14.35 17.77 -24.85
C ALA A 892 -14.92 19.13 -24.42
N TYR A 893 -16.19 19.36 -24.74
CA TYR A 893 -16.97 20.55 -24.39
C TYR A 893 -18.13 20.25 -23.40
N PRO A 894 -17.85 19.72 -22.19
CA PRO A 894 -18.86 19.59 -21.15
C PRO A 894 -19.22 20.96 -20.56
N TYR A 895 -20.32 21.04 -19.83
CA TYR A 895 -20.67 22.23 -19.03
C TYR A 895 -20.01 22.26 -17.65
N ASN A 896 -19.25 21.22 -17.28
CA ASN A 896 -18.52 21.14 -16.02
C ASN A 896 -17.34 22.13 -16.02
N ARG A 897 -17.25 22.96 -14.96
CA ARG A 897 -16.22 23.98 -14.74
C ARG A 897 -15.73 23.98 -13.30
N ASP A 898 -14.57 24.58 -13.11
CA ASP A 898 -13.97 24.87 -11.79
C ASP A 898 -13.70 23.63 -10.93
N GLY A 899 -13.08 23.81 -9.76
CA GLY A 899 -12.72 22.73 -8.85
C GLY A 899 -11.35 22.10 -9.12
N MET A 900 -10.97 21.14 -8.26
CA MET A 900 -9.68 20.45 -8.34
C MET A 900 -9.75 19.18 -9.23
N PRO A 901 -8.66 18.80 -9.91
CA PRO A 901 -7.36 19.49 -10.02
C PRO A 901 -7.43 20.68 -10.99
N PRO A 902 -6.37 21.53 -11.07
CA PRO A 902 -6.34 22.68 -11.97
C PRO A 902 -6.68 22.31 -13.41
N LEU A 903 -7.45 23.20 -14.04
CA LEU A 903 -7.90 23.12 -15.42
C LEU A 903 -6.98 23.96 -16.30
N ASN A 904 -6.64 23.48 -17.49
CA ASN A 904 -5.82 24.23 -18.45
C ASN A 904 -6.42 25.61 -18.76
N ASP A 905 -7.46 25.65 -19.59
CA ASP A 905 -8.15 26.89 -20.01
C ASP A 905 -9.54 27.05 -19.38
N ASN A 906 -10.01 26.06 -18.60
CA ASN A 906 -11.36 25.97 -18.04
C ASN A 906 -12.47 26.27 -19.08
N LEU A 907 -12.27 25.85 -20.34
CA LEU A 907 -13.17 26.14 -21.47
C LEU A 907 -13.38 27.63 -21.77
N GLY A 908 -12.48 28.51 -21.29
CA GLY A 908 -12.49 29.94 -21.56
C GLY A 908 -13.81 30.61 -21.20
N ASP A 909 -14.27 31.47 -22.10
CA ASP A 909 -15.47 32.32 -21.98
C ASP A 909 -16.78 31.65 -22.45
N ILE A 910 -16.76 30.36 -22.82
CA ILE A 910 -17.97 29.63 -23.25
C ILE A 910 -19.06 29.68 -22.15
N PRO A 911 -20.36 29.79 -22.46
CA PRO A 911 -21.41 29.68 -21.44
C PRO A 911 -21.35 28.36 -20.65
N ASN A 912 -21.65 28.40 -19.35
CA ASN A 912 -21.54 27.25 -18.45
C ASN A 912 -22.89 26.55 -18.14
N TYR A 913 -23.93 26.78 -18.95
CA TYR A 913 -25.25 26.18 -18.80
C TYR A 913 -25.91 25.83 -20.14
N TYR A 914 -26.84 24.88 -20.13
CA TYR A 914 -27.68 24.48 -21.27
C TYR A 914 -29.15 24.34 -20.84
N PRO A 915 -30.12 24.74 -21.69
CA PRO A 915 -29.93 25.47 -22.95
C PRO A 915 -29.43 26.90 -22.71
N ASN A 916 -28.76 27.49 -23.70
CA ASN A 916 -28.34 28.90 -23.67
C ASN A 916 -28.54 29.57 -25.04
N SER A 917 -28.64 30.90 -25.04
CA SER A 917 -28.85 31.72 -26.24
C SER A 917 -27.55 32.24 -26.87
N PHE A 918 -26.40 31.72 -26.45
CA PHE A 918 -25.07 32.30 -26.73
C PHE A 918 -24.15 31.31 -27.47
N ASN A 919 -24.74 30.40 -28.26
CA ASN A 919 -24.02 29.41 -29.09
C ASN A 919 -23.06 28.50 -28.29
N GLY A 920 -23.40 28.15 -27.04
CA GLY A 920 -22.67 27.15 -26.28
C GLY A 920 -22.86 25.72 -26.81
N PRO A 921 -22.13 24.72 -26.26
CA PRO A 921 -22.22 23.32 -26.67
C PRO A 921 -23.66 22.78 -26.68
N VAL A 922 -24.09 22.13 -27.75
CA VAL A 922 -25.44 21.54 -27.86
C VAL A 922 -25.38 20.01 -27.77
N PRO A 923 -26.43 19.34 -27.25
CA PRO A 923 -26.54 17.89 -27.27
C PRO A 923 -26.44 17.33 -28.70
N TYR A 924 -25.74 16.21 -28.83
CA TYR A 924 -25.79 15.40 -30.04
C TYR A 924 -27.17 14.71 -30.13
N VAL A 925 -27.86 14.87 -31.25
CA VAL A 925 -29.13 14.19 -31.54
C VAL A 925 -28.83 13.01 -32.45
N ASP A 926 -28.97 11.81 -31.91
CA ASP A 926 -28.97 10.58 -32.69
C ASP A 926 -30.43 10.17 -32.97
N ASN A 927 -30.80 10.08 -34.24
CA ASN A 927 -32.14 9.63 -34.64
C ASN A 927 -32.25 8.09 -34.72
N ASN A 928 -31.14 7.39 -34.49
CA ASN A 928 -30.99 5.94 -34.60
C ASN A 928 -30.59 5.32 -33.24
N VAL A 929 -31.36 5.65 -32.20
CA VAL A 929 -31.14 5.11 -30.86
C VAL A 929 -31.77 3.72 -30.78
N GLY A 930 -30.95 2.68 -30.67
CA GLY A 930 -31.43 1.36 -30.30
C GLY A 930 -31.98 1.39 -28.87
N GLU A 931 -33.13 0.74 -28.64
CA GLU A 931 -33.63 0.56 -27.27
C GLU A 931 -32.73 -0.41 -26.50
N LEU A 932 -32.49 -0.12 -25.22
CA LEU A 932 -31.79 -1.05 -24.34
C LEU A 932 -32.69 -2.26 -24.10
N ILE A 933 -32.21 -3.45 -24.44
CA ILE A 933 -32.99 -4.68 -24.29
C ILE A 933 -32.71 -5.30 -22.92
N GLU A 934 -33.74 -5.34 -22.06
CA GLU A 934 -33.71 -6.07 -20.80
C GLU A 934 -34.34 -7.46 -21.01
N ILE A 935 -33.53 -8.51 -20.98
CA ILE A 935 -34.01 -9.90 -20.97
C ILE A 935 -33.37 -10.59 -19.76
N TYR A 936 -34.19 -10.96 -18.79
CA TYR A 936 -33.78 -11.75 -17.63
C TYR A 936 -34.43 -13.14 -17.74
N GLN A 937 -33.64 -14.20 -17.59
CA GLN A 937 -34.14 -15.58 -17.54
C GLN A 937 -34.02 -16.16 -16.13
N ASP A 938 -35.05 -16.88 -15.69
CA ASP A 938 -35.12 -17.53 -14.38
C ASP A 938 -34.57 -18.97 -14.43
N GLU A 939 -33.37 -19.16 -13.86
CA GLU A 939 -33.06 -20.10 -12.77
C GLU A 939 -31.53 -20.14 -12.53
N PRO A 940 -31.03 -20.12 -11.28
CA PRO A 940 -29.59 -20.02 -11.01
C PRO A 940 -28.86 -21.36 -11.22
N ASN A 941 -28.30 -21.56 -12.42
CA ASN A 941 -27.32 -22.61 -12.68
C ASN A 941 -25.91 -22.19 -12.22
N ASN A 942 -25.59 -22.45 -10.94
CA ASN A 942 -24.30 -22.04 -10.35
C ASN A 942 -23.17 -23.07 -10.45
N PHE A 943 -23.47 -24.32 -10.84
CA PHE A 943 -22.51 -25.42 -10.72
C PHE A 943 -22.09 -26.03 -12.05
N ASP A 944 -22.87 -25.90 -13.12
CA ASP A 944 -22.58 -26.65 -14.34
C ASP A 944 -21.32 -26.16 -15.06
N GLN A 945 -21.12 -24.85 -15.19
CA GLN A 945 -19.86 -24.34 -15.78
C GLN A 945 -18.65 -24.59 -14.87
N SER A 946 -18.84 -24.62 -13.55
CA SER A 946 -17.79 -25.05 -12.61
C SER A 946 -17.43 -26.53 -12.82
N ARG A 947 -18.44 -27.37 -13.09
CA ARG A 947 -18.27 -28.79 -13.39
C ARG A 947 -17.60 -28.98 -14.75
N GLU A 948 -17.98 -28.19 -15.76
CA GLU A 948 -17.40 -28.21 -17.09
C GLU A 948 -15.90 -27.91 -17.05
N LEU A 949 -15.51 -26.82 -16.38
CA LEU A 949 -14.11 -26.48 -16.12
C LEU A 949 -13.38 -27.66 -15.46
N TYR A 950 -13.95 -28.21 -14.38
CA TYR A 950 -13.30 -29.30 -13.66
C TYR A 950 -13.19 -30.58 -14.48
N VAL A 951 -14.23 -31.00 -15.20
CA VAL A 951 -14.27 -32.30 -15.87
C VAL A 951 -13.51 -32.26 -17.20
N ASN A 952 -13.79 -31.23 -18.03
CA ASN A 952 -13.45 -31.21 -19.45
C ASN A 952 -12.28 -30.27 -19.79
N GLU A 953 -12.06 -29.19 -19.02
CA GLU A 953 -10.97 -28.25 -19.31
C GLU A 953 -9.66 -28.58 -18.59
N LEU A 954 -9.73 -29.12 -17.37
CA LEU A 954 -8.52 -29.40 -16.57
C LEU A 954 -7.99 -30.81 -16.78
N ASP A 955 -6.69 -30.93 -17.04
CA ASP A 955 -5.98 -32.20 -17.06
C ASP A 955 -5.77 -32.80 -15.66
N ALA A 956 -5.20 -34.01 -15.56
CA ALA A 956 -5.02 -34.71 -14.29
C ALA A 956 -4.06 -33.99 -13.32
N GLU A 957 -3.02 -33.35 -13.84
CA GLU A 957 -2.03 -32.64 -13.04
C GLU A 957 -2.55 -31.25 -12.63
N GLU A 958 -3.29 -30.57 -13.50
CA GLU A 958 -4.01 -29.33 -13.19
C GLU A 958 -5.06 -29.57 -12.10
N LYS A 959 -5.84 -30.67 -12.19
CA LYS A 959 -6.78 -31.07 -11.14
C LYS A 959 -6.09 -31.27 -9.79
N LYS A 960 -4.93 -31.92 -9.79
CA LYS A 960 -4.12 -32.12 -8.58
C LYS A 960 -3.67 -30.78 -7.99
N ARG A 961 -3.09 -29.88 -8.79
CA ARG A 961 -2.65 -28.56 -8.34
C ARG A 961 -3.79 -27.67 -7.88
N LEU A 962 -4.94 -27.71 -8.56
CA LEU A 962 -6.17 -27.04 -8.13
C LEU A 962 -6.56 -27.46 -6.71
N VAL A 963 -6.59 -28.77 -6.45
CA VAL A 963 -6.91 -29.32 -5.11
C VAL A 963 -5.88 -28.89 -4.08
N GLU A 964 -4.59 -28.97 -4.39
CA GLU A 964 -3.51 -28.52 -3.50
C GLU A 964 -3.64 -27.04 -3.13
N ASN A 965 -3.98 -26.18 -4.08
CA ASN A 965 -4.19 -24.75 -3.86
C ASN A 965 -5.46 -24.47 -3.04
N ILE A 966 -6.57 -25.18 -3.31
CA ILE A 966 -7.80 -25.11 -2.51
C ILE A 966 -7.50 -25.52 -1.06
N VAL A 967 -6.86 -26.67 -0.86
CA VAL A 967 -6.51 -27.18 0.47
C VAL A 967 -5.56 -26.22 1.18
N TYR A 968 -4.57 -25.66 0.49
CA TYR A 968 -3.64 -24.68 1.05
C TYR A 968 -4.38 -23.45 1.60
N SER A 969 -5.38 -22.96 0.88
CA SER A 969 -6.19 -21.82 1.32
C SER A 969 -7.21 -22.19 2.41
N LEU A 970 -7.85 -23.36 2.28
CA LEU A 970 -8.96 -23.79 3.13
C LEU A 970 -8.52 -24.35 4.48
N LYS A 971 -7.31 -24.94 4.58
CA LYS A 971 -6.82 -25.63 5.79
C LYS A 971 -6.83 -24.75 7.05
N ASN A 972 -6.72 -23.44 6.88
CA ASN A 972 -6.69 -22.46 7.97
C ASN A 972 -8.06 -21.85 8.27
N ALA A 973 -9.10 -22.19 7.52
CA ALA A 973 -10.48 -21.78 7.82
C ALA A 973 -11.09 -22.68 8.92
N ALA A 974 -12.10 -22.19 9.61
CA ALA A 974 -12.79 -22.90 10.69
C ALA A 974 -13.43 -24.20 10.21
N GLY A 975 -13.45 -25.23 11.05
CA GLY A 975 -13.91 -26.57 10.65
C GLY A 975 -15.34 -26.63 10.09
N PHE A 976 -16.25 -25.74 10.52
CA PHE A 976 -17.60 -25.67 9.95
C PHE A 976 -17.61 -25.09 8.52
N LEU A 977 -16.70 -24.15 8.21
CA LEU A 977 -16.51 -23.60 6.87
C LEU A 977 -15.92 -24.65 5.94
N GLN A 978 -14.91 -25.39 6.40
CA GLN A 978 -14.34 -26.52 5.66
C GLN A 978 -15.43 -27.53 5.27
N LYS A 979 -16.26 -27.95 6.24
CA LYS A 979 -17.40 -28.85 5.99
C LYS A 979 -18.40 -28.29 4.98
N ARG A 980 -18.69 -26.97 5.02
CA ARG A 980 -19.60 -26.32 4.06
C ARG A 980 -18.96 -26.25 2.66
N ALA A 981 -17.68 -25.92 2.56
CA ALA A 981 -16.92 -25.91 1.30
C ALA A 981 -16.97 -27.29 0.62
N ILE A 982 -16.68 -28.35 1.38
CA ILE A 982 -16.75 -29.74 0.89
C ILE A 982 -18.14 -30.07 0.34
N LYS A 983 -19.23 -29.67 1.04
CA LYS A 983 -20.60 -29.86 0.53
C LYS A 983 -20.83 -29.14 -0.79
N MET A 984 -20.27 -27.94 -0.97
CA MET A 984 -20.38 -27.20 -2.23
C MET A 984 -19.55 -27.86 -3.35
N PHE A 985 -18.33 -28.30 -3.06
CA PHE A 985 -17.52 -29.04 -4.04
C PHE A 985 -18.21 -30.31 -4.52
N LYS A 986 -18.93 -31.02 -3.64
CA LYS A 986 -19.73 -32.19 -4.04
C LYS A 986 -20.84 -31.85 -5.05
N ARG A 987 -21.40 -30.63 -5.00
CA ARG A 987 -22.39 -30.16 -5.99
C ARG A 987 -21.74 -29.89 -7.36
N ILE A 988 -20.46 -29.50 -7.37
CA ILE A 988 -19.65 -29.37 -8.60
C ILE A 988 -19.30 -30.76 -9.13
N HIS A 989 -18.60 -31.58 -8.36
CA HIS A 989 -18.21 -32.94 -8.74
C HIS A 989 -17.83 -33.80 -7.51
N GLN A 990 -18.19 -35.09 -7.52
CA GLN A 990 -17.90 -36.01 -6.41
C GLN A 990 -16.38 -36.18 -6.19
N ASP A 991 -15.62 -36.42 -7.26
CA ASP A 991 -14.15 -36.60 -7.20
C ASP A 991 -13.43 -35.35 -6.68
N LEU A 992 -13.85 -34.12 -7.05
CA LEU A 992 -13.29 -32.88 -6.49
C LEU A 992 -13.48 -32.83 -4.96
N SER A 993 -14.68 -33.16 -4.49
CA SER A 993 -14.98 -33.19 -3.05
C SER A 993 -14.13 -34.22 -2.30
N GLU A 994 -13.90 -35.40 -2.88
CA GLU A 994 -13.15 -36.49 -2.25
C GLU A 994 -11.65 -36.18 -2.19
N ARG A 995 -11.10 -35.59 -3.25
CA ARG A 995 -9.71 -35.12 -3.29
C ARG A 995 -9.44 -34.01 -2.28
N VAL A 996 -10.32 -33.02 -2.16
CA VAL A 996 -10.21 -31.96 -1.14
C VAL A 996 -10.32 -32.52 0.28
N LEU A 997 -11.10 -33.58 0.49
CA LEU A 997 -11.21 -34.30 1.76
C LEU A 997 -9.97 -35.13 2.12
N GLY A 998 -9.02 -35.32 1.20
CA GLY A 998 -7.87 -36.20 1.39
C GLY A 998 -8.18 -37.69 1.26
N ARG A 999 -9.28 -38.07 0.62
CA ARG A 999 -9.55 -39.46 0.22
C ARG A 999 -8.91 -39.69 -1.15
N GLN A 1000 -7.68 -40.20 -1.18
CA GLN A 1000 -7.10 -40.76 -2.40
C GLN A 1000 -7.35 -42.27 -2.43
N ASP A 1001 -7.74 -42.77 -3.61
CA ASP A 1001 -7.83 -44.19 -3.95
C ASP A 1001 -6.45 -44.87 -3.94
#